data_AF-A0A1C6BYP0-F1
#
_entry.id   AF-A0A1C6BYP0-F1
#
_cell.length_a   1.000
_cell.length_b   1.000
_cell.length_c   1.000
_cell.angle_alpha   90.00
_cell.angle_beta   90.00
_cell.angle_gamma   90.00
#
_symmetry.space_group_name_H-M   'P 1'
#
loop_
_entity.id
_entity.type
_entity.pdbx_description
1 polymer ?
#
loop_
_entity_poly.entity_id
_entity_poly.type
_entity_poly.pdbx_seq_one_letter_code
_entity_poly.pdbx_strand_id
1 'polypeptide(L)'
;MQELVKIDIGRFEDRIFAEFQQGERDSRVLLVEPRLHGEPYIIPDGVKAKIQYDKPDRKTITKNVEITDNKVVIPFTEQMCTTEGICVCKISFYTDTQFDSSGNVTQEITILKSALFKIKIAGGMIDEAHIISSDEFSDLLVALGRADKVVNDFAILNEEFRQISDDCIQATEDCRQLNADVTAAEEQRIHQENARKSAETARENAEAARGSNEEIRQNAENVRIQSENSRKTSETARVNAENARSTAETARVSLEAARVTAEDSRKTAETSRAAEENKRKSAETARATAETDRSQAEESRVSQETARQSAESSRAEAENTRKTQETGRTTAEQNREKAESARVTAETSRETEESARVTAENNRKSAESSRVTAETSRNSSESDRAAAETARAQAESARSNQETARKNAETARVNAEKTRVTQENNRKSAEENRADTENTRVTAEEARETAESARATAESNRKTAESGRVSEENKRKTAETNRASAESSRAQTEQARVTAETARTSAESARVKAEDARKSQETSRATAEQGRVSAESARVSAENARKTAETARQTAETKRQTDTAAAITRANEAAEAAENIVTGADIVTNAQLNTVDNKIGTLQSLQTTAKTNIVSAVNEVKNAIRTISSIQIPIKLWSTNTYTITNSLIKADSICDIYFANDSLAEAAKSKITGETFDGRLVLTAVRTPAAQLTIDVIKVVNP
;
A
#
# COMPACT_ATOMS: atom_id res chain seq x y z
N MET A 1 24.04 109.43 -100.61
CA MET A 1 24.31 110.74 -101.25
C MET A 1 23.02 111.54 -101.25
N GLN A 2 23.04 112.84 -100.95
CA GLN A 2 21.83 113.67 -100.90
C GLN A 2 21.81 114.65 -102.07
N GLU A 3 20.66 114.78 -102.73
CA GLU A 3 20.47 115.67 -103.88
C GLU A 3 19.36 116.68 -103.55
N LEU A 4 19.71 117.96 -103.50
CA LEU A 4 18.80 119.04 -103.10
C LEU A 4 18.12 119.65 -104.34
N VAL A 5 16.82 119.42 -104.46
CA VAL A 5 15.98 119.92 -105.55
C VAL A 5 15.01 120.98 -105.01
N LYS A 6 14.91 122.12 -105.71
CA LYS A 6 14.02 123.24 -105.37
C LYS A 6 12.83 123.24 -106.33
N ILE A 7 11.60 123.22 -105.81
CA ILE A 7 10.36 123.06 -106.60
C ILE A 7 9.33 124.11 -106.19
N ASP A 8 8.78 124.85 -107.14
CA ASP A 8 7.73 125.85 -106.89
C ASP A 8 6.34 125.20 -106.77
N ILE A 9 5.65 125.42 -105.65
CA ILE A 9 4.32 124.84 -105.38
C ILE A 9 3.26 125.57 -106.20
N GLY A 10 2.62 124.83 -107.10
CA GLY A 10 1.53 125.33 -107.94
C GLY A 10 1.95 125.76 -109.35
N ARG A 11 3.25 125.70 -109.68
CA ARG A 11 3.74 125.79 -111.05
C ARG A 11 4.37 124.46 -111.47
N PHE A 12 3.93 123.90 -112.59
CA PHE A 12 4.60 122.74 -113.18
C PHE A 12 5.82 123.20 -113.97
N GLU A 13 7.01 122.75 -113.57
CA GLU A 13 8.23 122.92 -114.35
C GLU A 13 8.51 121.65 -115.16
N ASP A 14 8.37 121.73 -116.48
CA ASP A 14 8.57 120.58 -117.38
C ASP A 14 10.05 120.30 -117.67
N ARG A 15 10.83 120.11 -116.59
CA ARG A 15 12.25 119.77 -116.63
C ARG A 15 12.51 118.50 -115.82
N ILE A 16 13.51 117.73 -116.22
CA ILE A 16 14.01 116.61 -115.42
C ILE A 16 14.84 117.20 -114.27
N PHE A 17 14.44 116.92 -113.03
CA PHE A 17 15.09 117.50 -111.84
C PHE A 17 16.22 116.65 -111.27
N ALA A 18 16.21 115.35 -111.54
CA ALA A 18 17.24 114.38 -111.14
C ALA A 18 17.20 113.18 -112.11
N GLU A 19 18.32 112.48 -112.22
CA GLU A 19 18.46 111.25 -113.01
C GLU A 19 19.07 110.13 -112.17
N PHE A 20 18.45 108.95 -112.18
CA PHE A 20 18.84 107.76 -111.41
C PHE A 20 19.06 106.55 -112.32
N GLN A 21 19.87 105.60 -111.88
CA GLN A 21 20.03 104.32 -112.61
C GLN A 21 18.96 103.32 -112.18
N GLN A 22 18.50 102.49 -113.12
CA GLN A 22 17.62 101.36 -112.82
C GLN A 22 18.29 100.44 -111.79
N GLY A 23 17.57 100.07 -110.74
CA GLY A 23 18.12 99.25 -109.64
C GLY A 23 18.97 99.97 -108.59
N GLU A 24 19.07 101.31 -108.56
CA GLU A 24 19.64 102.00 -107.39
C GLU A 24 18.83 101.69 -106.11
N ARG A 25 19.50 101.11 -105.10
CA ARG A 25 18.95 100.78 -103.78
C ARG A 25 19.46 101.73 -102.71
N ASP A 26 18.61 102.63 -102.22
CA ASP A 26 18.82 103.49 -101.02
C ASP A 26 20.13 104.33 -100.97
N SER A 27 20.92 104.32 -102.05
CA SER A 27 22.16 105.07 -102.25
C SER A 27 21.95 106.58 -102.23
N ARG A 28 20.75 107.03 -102.62
CA ARG A 28 20.39 108.41 -102.87
C ARG A 28 19.06 108.78 -102.23
N VAL A 29 19.03 109.92 -101.57
CA VAL A 29 17.83 110.53 -100.99
C VAL A 29 17.63 111.89 -101.65
N LEU A 30 16.43 112.11 -102.18
CA LEU A 30 16.05 113.37 -102.80
C LEU A 30 15.46 114.28 -101.73
N LEU A 31 16.10 115.43 -101.50
CA LEU A 31 15.61 116.47 -100.60
C LEU A 31 14.89 117.53 -101.42
N VAL A 32 13.57 117.67 -101.24
CA VAL A 32 12.77 118.69 -101.93
C VAL A 32 12.56 119.89 -101.03
N GLU A 33 13.17 121.02 -101.39
CA GLU A 33 12.92 122.34 -100.82
C GLU A 33 11.72 122.98 -101.56
N PRO A 34 10.54 123.11 -100.91
CA PRO A 34 9.40 123.77 -101.52
C PRO A 34 9.62 125.28 -101.61
N ARG A 35 9.21 125.86 -102.73
CA ARG A 35 9.15 127.30 -102.97
C ARG A 35 7.74 127.72 -103.36
N LEU A 36 7.45 129.02 -103.32
CA LEU A 36 6.21 129.60 -103.81
C LEU A 36 6.56 130.93 -104.47
N HIS A 37 6.37 131.00 -105.80
CA HIS A 37 6.75 132.15 -106.64
C HIS A 37 8.24 132.54 -106.49
N GLY A 38 9.12 131.53 -106.43
CA GLY A 38 10.57 131.69 -106.31
C GLY A 38 11.10 131.81 -104.88
N GLU A 39 10.30 132.17 -103.87
CA GLU A 39 10.73 132.28 -102.47
C GLU A 39 10.50 130.98 -101.68
N PRO A 40 11.27 130.68 -100.59
CA PRO A 40 11.06 129.49 -99.77
C PRO A 40 9.65 129.43 -99.14
N TYR A 41 8.96 128.31 -99.31
CA TYR A 41 7.67 128.06 -98.67
C TYR A 41 7.86 127.32 -97.34
N ILE A 42 7.23 127.79 -96.27
CA ILE A 42 7.27 127.11 -94.97
C ILE A 42 6.04 126.21 -94.81
N ILE A 43 6.29 124.92 -94.57
CA ILE A 43 5.24 123.92 -94.33
C ILE A 43 4.70 124.11 -92.89
N PRO A 44 3.38 124.22 -92.67
CA PRO A 44 2.81 124.31 -91.32
C PRO A 44 3.05 123.05 -90.49
N ASP A 45 3.18 123.22 -89.17
CA ASP A 45 3.38 122.12 -88.24
C ASP A 45 2.16 121.17 -88.16
N GLY A 46 2.40 119.91 -87.82
CA GLY A 46 1.39 118.84 -87.79
C GLY A 46 0.93 118.32 -89.16
N VAL A 47 1.40 118.90 -90.27
CA VAL A 47 1.04 118.48 -91.63
C VAL A 47 1.88 117.29 -92.08
N LYS A 48 1.23 116.19 -92.49
CA LYS A 48 1.89 115.02 -93.08
C LYS A 48 2.07 115.18 -94.59
N ALA A 49 3.11 114.59 -95.16
CA ALA A 49 3.33 114.53 -96.60
C ALA A 49 3.25 113.09 -97.12
N LYS A 50 2.76 112.93 -98.35
CA LYS A 50 2.91 111.70 -99.13
C LYS A 50 3.40 112.04 -100.54
N ILE A 51 4.24 111.16 -101.09
CA ILE A 51 4.58 111.16 -102.51
C ILE A 51 3.78 110.08 -103.23
N GLN A 52 3.19 110.47 -104.35
CA GLN A 52 2.72 109.57 -105.38
C GLN A 52 3.76 109.58 -106.50
N TYR A 53 4.18 108.39 -106.91
CA TYR A 53 5.23 108.15 -107.91
C TYR A 53 4.64 107.29 -109.02
N ASP A 54 4.29 107.92 -110.13
CA ASP A 54 3.65 107.27 -111.27
C ASP A 54 4.72 106.84 -112.28
N LYS A 55 4.86 105.52 -112.44
CA LYS A 55 5.91 104.89 -113.26
C LYS A 55 5.48 104.71 -114.73
N PRO A 56 6.45 104.56 -115.67
CA PRO A 56 6.18 104.24 -117.08
C PRO A 56 5.35 102.97 -117.32
N ASP A 57 5.41 101.97 -116.42
CA ASP A 57 4.61 100.73 -116.48
C ASP A 57 3.14 100.92 -116.03
N ARG A 58 2.71 102.16 -115.79
CA ARG A 58 1.40 102.57 -115.25
C ARG A 58 1.11 102.09 -113.83
N LYS A 59 2.10 101.57 -113.08
CA LYS A 59 1.94 101.29 -111.65
C LYS A 59 2.27 102.54 -110.84
N THR A 60 1.38 102.89 -109.92
CA THR A 60 1.55 104.00 -108.98
C THR A 60 2.08 103.47 -107.65
N ILE A 61 3.18 104.03 -107.17
CA ILE A 61 3.65 103.81 -105.79
C ILE A 61 3.22 105.03 -104.97
N THR A 62 2.49 104.83 -103.87
CA THR A 62 2.18 105.90 -102.91
C THR A 62 2.88 105.59 -101.59
N LYS A 63 3.69 106.52 -101.09
CA LYS A 63 4.42 106.38 -99.83
C LYS A 63 4.34 107.66 -99.01
N ASN A 64 4.11 107.53 -97.70
CA ASN A 64 4.22 108.66 -96.78
C ASN A 64 5.70 109.06 -96.67
N VAL A 65 5.99 110.36 -96.66
CA VAL A 65 7.35 110.91 -96.67
C VAL A 65 7.51 111.93 -95.55
N GLU A 66 8.71 111.95 -94.98
CA GLU A 66 9.02 112.77 -93.81
C GLU A 66 9.34 114.21 -94.23
N ILE A 67 9.13 115.15 -93.30
CA ILE A 67 9.48 116.55 -93.46
C ILE A 67 10.55 116.86 -92.41
N THR A 68 11.70 117.37 -92.84
CA THR A 68 12.85 117.69 -91.97
C THR A 68 13.53 118.96 -92.47
N ASP A 69 13.88 119.87 -91.57
CA ASP A 69 14.44 121.20 -91.89
C ASP A 69 13.68 121.95 -93.01
N ASN A 70 12.35 121.88 -92.95
CA ASN A 70 11.42 122.43 -93.96
C ASN A 70 11.66 121.92 -95.39
N LYS A 71 12.08 120.65 -95.54
CA LYS A 71 12.25 119.94 -96.82
C LYS A 71 11.56 118.59 -96.74
N VAL A 72 11.02 118.13 -97.87
CA VAL A 72 10.43 116.78 -97.95
C VAL A 72 11.53 115.78 -98.28
N VAL A 73 11.67 114.75 -97.46
CA VAL A 73 12.71 113.72 -97.55
C VAL A 73 12.15 112.51 -98.31
N ILE A 74 12.64 112.28 -99.53
CA ILE A 74 12.16 111.20 -100.40
C ILE A 74 13.27 110.15 -100.57
N PRO A 75 13.23 109.05 -99.81
CA PRO A 75 14.11 107.91 -100.06
C PRO A 75 13.65 107.15 -101.31
N PHE A 76 14.55 106.98 -102.27
CA PHE A 76 14.30 106.20 -103.48
C PHE A 76 14.51 104.71 -103.21
N THR A 77 13.40 103.98 -103.07
CA THR A 77 13.42 102.53 -102.88
C THR A 77 13.54 101.80 -104.21
N GLU A 78 14.05 100.56 -104.16
CA GLU A 78 14.20 99.67 -105.31
C GLU A 78 12.95 99.62 -106.21
N GLN A 79 11.76 99.49 -105.61
CA GLN A 79 10.48 99.45 -106.34
C GLN A 79 10.24 100.69 -107.22
N MET A 80 10.70 101.87 -106.80
CA MET A 80 10.58 103.13 -107.56
C MET A 80 11.55 103.15 -108.75
N CYS A 81 12.73 102.55 -108.60
CA CYS A 81 13.77 102.44 -109.64
C CYS A 81 13.65 101.19 -110.54
N THR A 82 12.48 100.51 -110.57
CA THR A 82 12.29 99.25 -111.32
C THR A 82 12.18 99.40 -112.83
N THR A 83 11.74 100.55 -113.34
CA THR A 83 11.34 100.72 -114.75
C THR A 83 12.07 101.92 -115.37
N GLU A 84 12.76 101.71 -116.49
CA GLU A 84 13.37 102.80 -117.27
C GLU A 84 12.30 103.77 -117.81
N GLY A 85 12.63 105.08 -117.85
CA GLY A 85 11.80 106.11 -118.47
C GLY A 85 11.67 107.38 -117.63
N ILE A 86 10.69 108.22 -117.96
CA ILE A 86 10.39 109.44 -117.20
C ILE A 86 9.23 109.16 -116.25
N CYS A 87 9.49 109.27 -114.94
CA CYS A 87 8.50 109.10 -113.89
C CYS A 87 7.91 110.47 -113.50
N VAL A 88 6.60 110.50 -113.23
CA VAL A 88 5.90 111.71 -112.78
C VAL A 88 5.69 111.62 -111.28
N CYS A 89 6.17 112.64 -110.56
CA CYS A 89 6.16 112.69 -109.11
C CYS A 89 5.18 113.75 -108.63
N LYS A 90 4.27 113.39 -107.72
CA LYS A 90 3.32 114.31 -107.06
C LYS A 90 3.46 114.23 -105.55
N ILE A 91 3.94 115.30 -104.93
CA ILE A 91 3.92 115.44 -103.45
C ILE A 91 2.59 116.06 -103.05
N SER A 92 1.94 115.54 -102.01
CA SER A 92 0.68 116.07 -101.46
C SER A 92 0.73 116.15 -99.93
N PHE A 93 0.22 117.24 -99.36
CA PHE A 93 0.27 117.56 -97.93
C PHE A 93 -1.13 117.46 -97.30
N TYR A 94 -1.28 116.80 -96.13
CA TYR A 94 -2.58 116.46 -95.53
C TYR A 94 -2.57 116.31 -93.98
N THR A 95 -3.75 116.24 -93.37
CA THR A 95 -3.98 116.02 -91.91
C THR A 95 -4.84 114.77 -91.65
N ASP A 96 -4.85 114.25 -90.41
CA ASP A 96 -5.34 112.90 -90.06
C ASP A 96 -6.70 112.85 -89.33
N THR A 97 -7.30 111.65 -89.26
CA THR A 97 -8.62 111.34 -88.65
C THR A 97 -8.53 111.14 -87.12
N GLN A 98 -9.58 111.48 -86.35
CA GLN A 98 -9.62 111.29 -84.88
C GLN A 98 -10.93 110.65 -84.35
N PHE A 99 -10.83 110.01 -83.17
CA PHE A 99 -11.86 109.20 -82.51
C PHE A 99 -12.21 109.70 -81.10
N ASP A 100 -13.42 109.40 -80.62
CA ASP A 100 -13.88 109.65 -79.25
C ASP A 100 -13.58 108.49 -78.28
N SER A 101 -13.84 108.72 -76.99
CA SER A 101 -13.62 107.76 -75.90
C SER A 101 -14.65 106.62 -75.82
N SER A 102 -15.60 106.54 -76.75
CA SER A 102 -16.45 105.37 -76.99
C SER A 102 -16.08 104.62 -78.28
N GLY A 103 -15.02 105.07 -79.00
CA GLY A 103 -14.48 104.44 -80.20
C GLY A 103 -15.06 104.93 -81.52
N ASN A 104 -15.84 106.01 -81.54
CA ASN A 104 -16.45 106.53 -82.78
C ASN A 104 -15.63 107.66 -83.41
N VAL A 105 -15.60 107.74 -84.75
CA VAL A 105 -14.88 108.80 -85.49
C VAL A 105 -15.58 110.15 -85.32
N THR A 106 -14.81 111.21 -85.11
CA THR A 106 -15.33 112.59 -84.93
C THR A 106 -14.91 113.58 -86.03
N GLN A 107 -13.85 113.30 -86.80
CA GLN A 107 -13.43 114.14 -87.94
C GLN A 107 -12.45 113.40 -88.87
N GLU A 108 -12.51 113.63 -90.18
CA GLU A 108 -11.72 112.91 -91.22
C GLU A 108 -10.72 113.79 -92.02
N ILE A 109 -9.79 113.12 -92.70
CA ILE A 109 -8.65 113.64 -93.48
C ILE A 109 -8.99 114.71 -94.53
N THR A 110 -8.16 115.76 -94.64
CA THR A 110 -8.21 116.80 -95.69
C THR A 110 -6.82 117.08 -96.29
N ILE A 111 -6.77 117.42 -97.58
CA ILE A 111 -5.53 117.71 -98.35
C ILE A 111 -5.38 119.23 -98.59
N LEU A 112 -4.19 119.77 -98.34
CA LEU A 112 -3.92 121.22 -98.31
C LEU A 112 -3.30 121.78 -99.61
N LYS A 113 -2.21 121.16 -100.10
CA LYS A 113 -1.45 121.58 -101.30
C LYS A 113 -0.76 120.37 -101.96
N SER A 114 -0.34 120.54 -103.22
CA SER A 114 0.49 119.56 -103.93
C SER A 114 1.44 120.22 -104.94
N ALA A 115 2.59 119.58 -105.19
CA ALA A 115 3.56 119.95 -106.23
C ALA A 115 3.83 118.78 -107.18
N LEU A 116 4.21 119.08 -108.42
CA LEU A 116 4.38 118.11 -109.52
C LEU A 116 5.72 118.34 -110.23
N PHE A 117 6.47 117.26 -110.49
CA PHE A 117 7.78 117.32 -111.13
C PHE A 117 8.17 116.01 -111.83
N LYS A 118 9.22 116.03 -112.66
CA LYS A 118 9.70 114.87 -113.43
C LYS A 118 11.11 114.44 -113.00
N ILE A 119 11.31 113.12 -113.01
CA ILE A 119 12.58 112.44 -112.77
C ILE A 119 12.81 111.43 -113.91
N LYS A 120 14.06 111.20 -114.31
CA LYS A 120 14.42 110.18 -115.30
C LYS A 120 15.09 108.98 -114.61
N ILE A 121 14.68 107.78 -114.98
CA ILE A 121 15.40 106.53 -114.74
C ILE A 121 16.09 106.14 -116.05
N ALA A 122 17.37 105.80 -116.00
CA ALA A 122 18.16 105.32 -117.13
C ALA A 122 18.44 103.81 -117.00
N GLY A 123 18.31 103.08 -118.11
CA GLY A 123 18.44 101.63 -118.16
C GLY A 123 19.86 101.12 -117.99
N GLY A 124 19.98 99.93 -117.40
CA GLY A 124 21.23 99.19 -117.23
C GLY A 124 21.01 97.69 -117.45
N MET A 125 21.96 97.02 -118.11
CA MET A 125 21.87 95.59 -118.36
C MET A 125 22.06 94.77 -117.08
N ILE A 126 20.99 94.15 -116.56
CA ILE A 126 20.97 92.78 -116.00
C ILE A 126 19.52 92.30 -115.79
N ASP A 127 19.25 91.09 -116.32
CA ASP A 127 18.16 90.12 -116.08
C ASP A 127 16.80 90.54 -115.48
N GLU A 128 15.70 90.23 -116.19
CA GLU A 128 14.31 90.54 -115.80
C GLU A 128 13.67 89.51 -114.83
N ALA A 129 14.42 88.49 -114.38
CA ALA A 129 13.86 87.26 -113.80
C ALA A 129 13.62 87.24 -112.27
N HIS A 130 13.87 88.32 -111.50
CA HIS A 130 13.71 88.26 -110.04
C HIS A 130 13.33 89.57 -109.33
N ILE A 131 12.04 89.75 -109.06
CA ILE A 131 11.41 90.28 -107.82
C ILE A 131 9.89 90.20 -108.05
N ILE A 132 9.20 89.34 -107.28
CA ILE A 132 7.76 89.08 -107.46
C ILE A 132 6.98 89.86 -106.39
N SER A 133 5.88 90.50 -106.78
CA SER A 133 4.98 91.18 -105.85
C SER A 133 4.30 90.16 -104.93
N SER A 134 4.48 90.31 -103.61
CA SER A 134 3.84 89.45 -102.61
C SER A 134 2.34 89.73 -102.47
N ASP A 135 1.55 88.67 -102.29
CA ASP A 135 0.09 88.72 -102.13
C ASP A 135 -0.26 88.09 -100.77
N GLU A 136 -0.71 88.91 -99.82
CA GLU A 136 -0.63 88.63 -98.37
C GLU A 136 -1.69 87.63 -97.85
N PHE A 137 -2.51 87.04 -98.73
CA PHE A 137 -3.67 86.24 -98.32
C PHE A 137 -3.36 84.81 -97.83
N SER A 138 -2.17 84.26 -98.14
CA SER A 138 -1.84 82.86 -97.80
C SER A 138 -1.34 82.65 -96.37
N ASP A 139 -0.59 83.61 -95.79
CA ASP A 139 0.05 83.42 -94.48
C ASP A 139 -0.96 83.36 -93.31
N LEU A 140 -2.13 83.98 -93.47
CA LEU A 140 -3.20 83.94 -92.47
C LEU A 140 -3.75 82.51 -92.24
N LEU A 141 -3.77 81.67 -93.29
CA LEU A 141 -4.25 80.29 -93.20
C LEU A 141 -3.26 79.39 -92.44
N VAL A 142 -1.96 79.64 -92.61
CA VAL A 142 -0.88 78.95 -91.87
C VAL A 142 -0.85 79.37 -90.40
N ALA A 143 -1.22 80.62 -90.09
CA ALA A 143 -1.35 81.09 -88.71
C ALA A 143 -2.49 80.37 -87.95
N LEU A 144 -3.67 80.19 -88.56
CA LEU A 144 -4.79 79.49 -87.93
C LEU A 144 -4.46 78.02 -87.60
N GLY A 145 -3.83 77.30 -88.53
CA GLY A 145 -3.41 75.91 -88.31
C GLY A 145 -2.38 75.72 -87.18
N ARG A 146 -1.66 76.77 -86.80
CA ARG A 146 -0.73 76.75 -85.64
C ARG A 146 -1.45 76.97 -84.31
N ALA A 147 -2.57 77.69 -84.29
CA ALA A 147 -3.34 77.92 -83.07
C ALA A 147 -4.00 76.62 -82.56
N ASP A 148 -4.58 75.82 -83.47
CA ASP A 148 -5.27 74.57 -83.12
C ASP A 148 -4.32 73.53 -82.48
N LYS A 149 -3.06 73.45 -82.96
CA LYS A 149 -2.04 72.62 -82.32
C LYS A 149 -1.72 73.08 -80.89
N VAL A 150 -1.59 74.38 -80.65
CA VAL A 150 -1.29 74.93 -79.32
C VAL A 150 -2.39 74.63 -78.31
N VAL A 151 -3.67 74.63 -78.72
CA VAL A 151 -4.79 74.23 -77.84
C VAL A 151 -4.69 72.75 -77.45
N ASN A 152 -4.35 71.86 -78.40
CA ASN A 152 -4.18 70.44 -78.12
C ASN A 152 -2.93 70.15 -77.26
N ASP A 153 -1.80 70.80 -77.55
CA ASP A 153 -0.57 70.70 -76.76
C ASP A 153 -0.81 71.17 -75.30
N PHE A 154 -1.59 72.25 -75.10
CA PHE A 154 -1.95 72.76 -73.78
C PHE A 154 -2.92 71.83 -73.03
N ALA A 155 -3.84 71.16 -73.73
CA ALA A 155 -4.74 70.18 -73.12
C ALA A 155 -3.99 68.96 -72.58
N ILE A 156 -2.98 68.46 -73.30
CA ILE A 156 -2.10 67.37 -72.85
C ILE A 156 -1.29 67.82 -71.63
N LEU A 157 -0.63 68.98 -71.71
CA LEU A 157 0.18 69.53 -70.61
C LEU A 157 -0.63 69.74 -69.32
N ASN A 158 -1.90 70.11 -69.44
CA ASN A 158 -2.78 70.29 -68.28
C ASN A 158 -3.20 68.95 -67.62
N GLU A 159 -3.33 67.87 -68.39
CA GLU A 159 -3.57 66.53 -67.84
C GLU A 159 -2.29 65.95 -67.19
N GLU A 160 -1.12 66.15 -67.82
CA GLU A 160 0.19 65.81 -67.24
C GLU A 160 0.43 66.58 -65.93
N PHE A 161 0.09 67.87 -65.87
CA PHE A 161 0.21 68.66 -64.64
C PHE A 161 -0.75 68.16 -63.55
N ARG A 162 -1.95 67.69 -63.91
CA ARG A 162 -2.88 67.10 -62.93
C ARG A 162 -2.36 65.76 -62.40
N GLN A 163 -1.82 64.90 -63.28
CA GLN A 163 -1.16 63.65 -62.90
C GLN A 163 0.00 63.90 -61.92
N ILE A 164 0.88 64.86 -62.23
CA ILE A 164 1.99 65.25 -61.35
C ILE A 164 1.49 65.79 -60.00
N SER A 165 0.39 66.55 -59.99
CA SER A 165 -0.23 67.04 -58.76
C SER A 165 -0.78 65.88 -57.89
N ASP A 166 -1.47 64.92 -58.50
CA ASP A 166 -2.03 63.76 -57.82
C ASP A 166 -0.90 62.84 -57.29
N ASP A 167 0.16 62.62 -58.07
CA ASP A 167 1.37 61.89 -57.66
C ASP A 167 2.08 62.59 -56.47
N CYS A 168 2.16 63.93 -56.47
CA CYS A 168 2.73 64.69 -55.35
C CYS A 168 1.86 64.62 -54.08
N ILE A 169 0.54 64.55 -54.21
CA ILE A 169 -0.38 64.33 -53.08
C ILE A 169 -0.17 62.92 -52.51
N GLN A 170 -0.09 61.90 -53.36
CA GLN A 170 0.17 60.53 -52.92
C GLN A 170 1.53 60.40 -52.23
N ALA A 171 2.60 60.94 -52.82
CA ALA A 171 3.93 60.93 -52.20
C ALA A 171 3.98 61.67 -50.84
N THR A 172 3.14 62.69 -50.64
CA THR A 172 3.01 63.40 -49.36
C THR A 172 2.33 62.52 -48.30
N GLU A 173 1.29 61.78 -48.68
CA GLU A 173 0.60 60.87 -47.76
C GLU A 173 1.41 59.59 -47.48
N ASP A 174 2.15 59.07 -48.47
CA ASP A 174 3.12 57.99 -48.28
C ASP A 174 4.22 58.40 -47.27
N CYS A 175 4.71 59.65 -47.35
CA CYS A 175 5.65 60.18 -46.37
C CYS A 175 5.03 60.34 -44.97
N ARG A 176 3.74 60.72 -44.88
CA ARG A 176 3.00 60.75 -43.59
C ARG A 176 2.85 59.36 -43.01
N GLN A 177 2.46 58.37 -43.81
CA GLN A 177 2.28 56.98 -43.39
C GLN A 177 3.63 56.39 -42.93
N LEU A 178 4.69 56.55 -43.72
CA LEU A 178 6.04 56.10 -43.36
C LEU A 178 6.52 56.73 -42.04
N ASN A 179 6.25 58.01 -41.81
CA ASN A 179 6.60 58.68 -40.56
C ASN A 179 5.78 58.15 -39.37
N ALA A 180 4.51 57.79 -39.57
CA ALA A 180 3.68 57.13 -38.55
C ALA A 180 4.19 55.72 -38.23
N ASP A 181 4.52 54.92 -39.26
CA ASP A 181 5.05 53.56 -39.11
C ASP A 181 6.42 53.55 -38.41
N VAL A 182 7.31 54.48 -38.76
CA VAL A 182 8.61 54.67 -38.07
C VAL A 182 8.40 55.07 -36.60
N THR A 183 7.42 55.93 -36.31
CA THR A 183 7.09 56.32 -34.93
C THR A 183 6.59 55.12 -34.12
N ALA A 184 5.65 54.35 -34.67
CA ALA A 184 5.11 53.15 -34.03
C ALA A 184 6.18 52.05 -33.83
N ALA A 185 7.09 51.87 -34.80
CA ALA A 185 8.21 50.94 -34.68
C ALA A 185 9.21 51.36 -33.59
N GLU A 186 9.51 52.66 -33.45
CA GLU A 186 10.39 53.17 -32.40
C GLU A 186 9.74 53.08 -31.02
N GLU A 187 8.45 53.37 -30.88
CA GLU A 187 7.70 53.13 -29.64
C GLU A 187 7.72 51.65 -29.25
N GLN A 188 7.51 50.74 -30.21
CA GLN A 188 7.59 49.30 -29.98
C GLN A 188 9.01 48.87 -29.55
N ARG A 189 10.05 49.43 -30.18
CA ARG A 189 11.46 49.19 -29.82
C ARG A 189 11.79 49.68 -28.41
N ILE A 190 11.29 50.87 -28.03
CA ILE A 190 11.43 51.43 -26.67
C ILE A 190 10.71 50.54 -25.65
N HIS A 191 9.51 50.05 -25.97
CA HIS A 191 8.78 49.13 -25.10
C HIS A 191 9.53 47.80 -24.90
N GLN A 192 10.06 47.20 -25.98
CA GLN A 192 10.89 46.00 -25.90
C GLN A 192 12.18 46.21 -25.08
N GLU A 193 12.88 47.33 -25.26
CA GLU A 193 14.10 47.64 -24.52
C GLU A 193 13.83 47.91 -23.02
N ASN A 194 12.70 48.52 -22.68
CA ASN A 194 12.28 48.71 -21.29
C ASN A 194 11.84 47.40 -20.64
N ALA A 195 11.18 46.51 -21.39
CA ALA A 195 10.88 45.15 -20.93
C ALA A 195 12.17 44.34 -20.71
N ARG A 196 13.15 44.44 -21.62
CA ARG A 196 14.46 43.80 -21.50
C ARG A 196 15.22 44.29 -20.25
N LYS A 197 15.26 45.60 -19.99
CA LYS A 197 15.86 46.17 -18.77
C LYS A 197 15.18 45.64 -17.50
N SER A 198 13.85 45.63 -17.49
CA SER A 198 13.07 45.10 -16.36
C SER A 198 13.33 43.62 -16.10
N ALA A 199 13.47 42.81 -17.16
CA ALA A 199 13.84 41.41 -17.07
C ALA A 199 15.28 41.19 -16.57
N GLU A 200 16.23 42.04 -16.97
CA GLU A 200 17.61 41.95 -16.49
C GLU A 200 17.71 42.33 -15.01
N THR A 201 17.05 43.40 -14.57
CA THR A 201 16.98 43.75 -13.13
C THR A 201 16.25 42.67 -12.31
N ALA A 202 15.25 41.98 -12.88
CA ALA A 202 14.66 40.81 -12.24
C ALA A 202 15.64 39.63 -12.14
N ARG A 203 16.50 39.43 -13.15
CA ARG A 203 17.57 38.41 -13.15
C ARG A 203 18.65 38.71 -12.11
N GLU A 204 19.09 39.97 -12.01
CA GLU A 204 20.06 40.44 -11.01
C GLU A 204 19.53 40.23 -9.59
N ASN A 205 18.28 40.62 -9.32
CA ASN A 205 17.63 40.39 -8.03
C ASN A 205 17.47 38.90 -7.69
N ALA A 206 17.13 38.06 -8.68
CA ALA A 206 17.03 36.61 -8.48
C ALA A 206 18.40 35.96 -8.18
N GLU A 207 19.48 36.45 -8.79
CA GLU A 207 20.84 35.94 -8.55
C GLU A 207 21.40 36.43 -7.20
N ALA A 208 21.12 37.67 -6.80
CA ALA A 208 21.40 38.15 -5.44
C ALA A 208 20.66 37.33 -4.37
N ALA A 209 19.39 36.99 -4.64
CA ALA A 209 18.62 36.09 -3.78
C ALA A 209 19.18 34.65 -3.76
N ARG A 210 19.75 34.13 -4.86
CA ARG A 210 20.49 32.86 -4.84
C ARG A 210 21.74 32.95 -3.96
N GLY A 211 22.53 34.02 -4.10
CA GLY A 211 23.74 34.23 -3.28
C GLY A 211 23.44 34.22 -1.79
N SER A 212 22.41 34.96 -1.36
CA SER A 212 21.99 34.98 0.05
C SER A 212 21.45 33.62 0.53
N ASN A 213 20.67 32.89 -0.28
CA ASN A 213 20.22 31.54 0.06
C ASN A 213 21.37 30.53 0.15
N GLU A 214 22.40 30.65 -0.68
CA GLU A 214 23.60 29.82 -0.64
C GLU A 214 24.44 30.12 0.60
N GLU A 215 24.59 31.39 1.00
CA GLU A 215 25.23 31.78 2.26
C GLU A 215 24.47 31.25 3.49
N ILE A 216 23.14 31.33 3.48
CA ILE A 216 22.28 30.71 4.51
C ILE A 216 22.49 29.18 4.56
N ARG A 217 22.58 28.51 3.40
CA ARG A 217 22.85 27.07 3.31
C ARG A 217 24.22 26.70 3.88
N GLN A 218 25.26 27.47 3.57
CA GLN A 218 26.61 27.26 4.11
C GLN A 218 26.65 27.47 5.63
N ASN A 219 25.97 28.51 6.15
CA ASN A 219 25.86 28.75 7.59
C ASN A 219 25.08 27.62 8.32
N ALA A 220 23.99 27.12 7.74
CA ALA A 220 23.26 25.97 8.28
C ALA A 220 24.11 24.69 8.31
N GLU A 221 24.92 24.43 7.27
CA GLU A 221 25.84 23.30 7.21
C GLU A 221 26.98 23.44 8.24
N ASN A 222 27.53 24.65 8.43
CA ASN A 222 28.52 24.93 9.47
C ASN A 222 27.97 24.65 10.88
N VAL A 223 26.72 25.05 11.17
CA VAL A 223 26.04 24.72 12.44
C VAL A 223 25.82 23.22 12.58
N ARG A 224 25.47 22.51 11.49
CA ARG A 224 25.34 21.04 11.49
C ARG A 224 26.68 20.36 11.81
N ILE A 225 27.78 20.84 11.25
CA ILE A 225 29.15 20.35 11.50
C ILE A 225 29.58 20.61 12.95
N GLN A 226 29.30 21.79 13.51
CA GLN A 226 29.57 22.10 14.92
C GLN A 226 28.77 21.20 15.88
N SER A 227 27.49 20.96 15.59
CA SER A 227 26.64 20.04 16.35
C SER A 227 27.16 18.60 16.30
N GLU A 228 27.53 18.11 15.11
CA GLU A 228 28.10 16.76 14.93
C GLU A 228 29.47 16.59 15.61
N ASN A 229 30.31 17.62 15.63
CA ASN A 229 31.59 17.59 16.36
C ASN A 229 31.38 17.66 17.89
N SER A 230 30.37 18.39 18.35
CA SER A 230 29.94 18.38 19.76
C SER A 230 29.44 16.98 20.15
N ARG A 231 28.62 16.34 19.31
CA ARG A 231 28.14 14.97 19.48
C ARG A 231 29.28 13.95 19.57
N LYS A 232 30.28 14.04 18.68
CA LYS A 232 31.51 13.21 18.73
C LYS A 232 32.30 13.40 20.02
N THR A 233 32.39 14.63 20.52
CA THR A 233 33.08 14.96 21.78
C THR A 233 32.36 14.33 22.98
N SER A 234 31.04 14.48 23.06
CA SER A 234 30.21 13.84 24.08
C SER A 234 30.25 12.30 24.02
N GLU A 235 30.25 11.72 22.82
CA GLU A 235 30.35 10.27 22.62
C GLU A 235 31.74 9.75 23.03
N THR A 236 32.81 10.49 22.74
CA THR A 236 34.18 10.17 23.20
C THR A 236 34.26 10.22 24.72
N ALA A 237 33.65 11.22 25.36
CA ALA A 237 33.57 11.30 26.82
C ALA A 237 32.76 10.13 27.41
N ARG A 238 31.65 9.72 26.77
CA ARG A 238 30.84 8.55 27.15
C ARG A 238 31.63 7.25 27.08
N VAL A 239 32.39 7.03 26.00
CA VAL A 239 33.26 5.87 25.82
C VAL A 239 34.37 5.85 26.87
N ASN A 240 35.00 6.98 27.18
CA ASN A 240 36.02 7.07 28.23
C ASN A 240 35.45 6.78 29.62
N ALA A 241 34.25 7.28 29.94
CA ALA A 241 33.56 6.96 31.19
C ALA A 241 33.19 5.47 31.30
N GLU A 242 32.76 4.84 30.20
CA GLU A 242 32.45 3.41 30.16
C GLU A 242 33.71 2.53 30.29
N ASN A 243 34.82 2.92 29.66
CA ASN A 243 36.12 2.26 29.83
C ASN A 243 36.62 2.37 31.29
N ALA A 244 36.44 3.54 31.92
CA ALA A 244 36.75 3.71 33.34
C ALA A 244 35.85 2.84 34.24
N ARG A 245 34.55 2.73 33.92
CA ARG A 245 33.60 1.86 34.63
C ARG A 245 33.97 0.38 34.50
N SER A 246 34.34 -0.06 33.30
CA SER A 246 34.82 -1.43 33.04
C SER A 246 36.13 -1.74 33.79
N THR A 247 37.05 -0.77 33.86
CA THR A 247 38.30 -0.89 34.63
C THR A 247 38.02 -0.99 36.14
N ALA A 248 37.12 -0.15 36.67
CA ALA A 248 36.72 -0.18 38.06
C ALA A 248 36.01 -1.49 38.45
N GLU A 249 35.15 -2.03 37.58
CA GLU A 249 34.49 -3.32 37.79
C GLU A 249 35.49 -4.48 37.75
N THR A 250 36.48 -4.45 36.84
CA THR A 250 37.58 -5.43 36.79
C THR A 250 38.41 -5.40 38.09
N ALA A 251 38.70 -4.21 38.62
CA ALA A 251 39.34 -4.06 39.93
C ALA A 251 38.46 -4.57 41.09
N ARG A 252 37.14 -4.32 41.05
CA ARG A 252 36.18 -4.83 42.05
C ARG A 252 36.12 -6.36 42.07
N VAL A 253 36.08 -6.99 40.89
CA VAL A 253 36.13 -8.46 40.75
C VAL A 253 37.46 -9.02 41.29
N SER A 254 38.58 -8.34 41.02
CA SER A 254 39.90 -8.74 41.52
C SER A 254 40.00 -8.64 43.06
N LEU A 255 39.43 -7.57 43.65
CA LEU A 255 39.34 -7.41 45.10
C LEU A 255 38.43 -8.44 45.76
N GLU A 256 37.30 -8.79 45.13
CA GLU A 256 36.40 -9.82 45.64
C GLU A 256 37.02 -11.22 45.57
N ALA A 257 37.76 -11.54 44.49
CA ALA A 257 38.54 -12.77 44.41
C ALA A 257 39.60 -12.86 45.53
N ALA A 258 40.33 -11.76 45.78
CA ALA A 258 41.28 -11.68 46.90
C ALA A 258 40.58 -11.83 48.27
N ARG A 259 39.38 -11.27 48.44
CA ARG A 259 38.57 -11.40 49.66
C ARG A 259 38.14 -12.85 49.90
N VAL A 260 37.73 -13.56 48.85
CA VAL A 260 37.40 -15.00 48.93
C VAL A 260 38.64 -15.82 49.29
N THR A 261 39.79 -15.58 48.65
CA THR A 261 41.06 -16.26 48.99
C THR A 261 41.48 -16.01 50.45
N ALA A 262 41.31 -14.79 50.95
CA ALA A 262 41.58 -14.46 52.36
C ALA A 262 40.60 -15.15 53.33
N GLU A 263 39.32 -15.25 52.98
CA GLU A 263 38.31 -15.92 53.81
C GLU A 263 38.50 -17.44 53.85
N ASP A 264 38.88 -18.09 52.75
CA ASP A 264 39.23 -19.52 52.76
C ASP A 264 40.55 -19.77 53.50
N SER A 265 41.54 -18.87 53.38
CA SER A 265 42.75 -18.90 54.23
C SER A 265 42.39 -18.78 55.72
N ARG A 266 41.42 -17.92 56.06
CA ARG A 266 40.90 -17.76 57.43
C ARG A 266 40.23 -19.05 57.93
N LYS A 267 39.41 -19.72 57.11
CA LYS A 267 38.82 -21.03 57.44
C LYS A 267 39.90 -22.09 57.67
N THR A 268 40.92 -22.16 56.81
CA THR A 268 42.05 -23.10 56.98
C THR A 268 42.82 -22.85 58.28
N ALA A 269 43.07 -21.58 58.62
CA ALA A 269 43.66 -21.21 59.91
C ALA A 269 42.75 -21.59 61.08
N GLU A 270 41.43 -21.37 60.97
CA GLU A 270 40.44 -21.70 62.01
C GLU A 270 40.36 -23.21 62.26
N THR A 271 40.33 -24.02 61.20
CA THR A 271 40.43 -25.49 61.28
C THR A 271 41.75 -25.92 61.92
N SER A 272 42.86 -25.24 61.62
CA SER A 272 44.16 -25.50 62.24
C SER A 272 44.18 -25.17 63.74
N ARG A 273 43.55 -24.07 64.16
CA ARG A 273 43.37 -23.74 65.59
C ARG A 273 42.52 -24.79 66.30
N ALA A 274 41.44 -25.27 65.67
CA ALA A 274 40.60 -26.32 66.25
C ALA A 274 41.36 -27.65 66.41
N ALA A 275 42.23 -28.00 65.45
CA ALA A 275 43.09 -29.17 65.55
C ALA A 275 44.12 -29.05 66.69
N GLU A 276 44.79 -27.91 66.84
CA GLU A 276 45.71 -27.66 67.96
C GLU A 276 45.00 -27.58 69.32
N GLU A 277 43.81 -27.00 69.40
CA GLU A 277 43.02 -26.98 70.63
C GLU A 277 42.60 -28.40 71.06
N ASN A 278 42.30 -29.29 70.11
CA ASN A 278 42.03 -30.69 70.40
C ASN A 278 43.30 -31.44 70.85
N LYS A 279 44.47 -31.20 70.23
CA LYS A 279 45.76 -31.73 70.73
C LYS A 279 46.06 -31.22 72.14
N ARG A 280 45.80 -29.94 72.42
CA ARG A 280 45.98 -29.33 73.75
C ARG A 280 45.11 -30.00 74.80
N LYS A 281 43.82 -30.25 74.48
CA LYS A 281 42.91 -31.03 75.34
C LYS A 281 43.42 -32.45 75.58
N SER A 282 43.84 -33.17 74.54
CA SER A 282 44.41 -34.53 74.68
C SER A 282 45.67 -34.54 75.55
N ALA A 283 46.54 -33.52 75.42
CA ALA A 283 47.71 -33.37 76.27
C ALA A 283 47.34 -33.05 77.73
N GLU A 284 46.33 -32.22 77.97
CA GLU A 284 45.81 -31.92 79.32
C GLU A 284 45.22 -33.18 79.99
N THR A 285 44.44 -33.98 79.23
CA THR A 285 43.93 -35.28 79.70
C THR A 285 45.06 -36.24 80.06
N ALA A 286 46.06 -36.40 79.18
CA ALA A 286 47.22 -37.25 79.47
C ALA A 286 48.01 -36.77 80.69
N ARG A 287 48.07 -35.45 80.92
CA ARG A 287 48.69 -34.85 82.11
C ARG A 287 47.91 -35.17 83.39
N ALA A 288 46.58 -35.13 83.35
CA ALA A 288 45.71 -35.52 84.46
C ALA A 288 45.82 -37.03 84.79
N THR A 289 45.96 -37.89 83.78
CA THR A 289 46.29 -39.32 83.99
C THR A 289 47.64 -39.46 84.69
N ALA A 290 48.70 -38.82 84.20
CA ALA A 290 50.04 -38.88 84.80
C ALA A 290 50.13 -38.22 86.21
N GLU A 291 49.20 -37.33 86.56
CA GLU A 291 49.04 -36.81 87.94
C GLU A 291 48.37 -37.86 88.85
N THR A 292 47.39 -38.58 88.32
CA THR A 292 46.68 -39.66 89.02
C THR A 292 47.61 -40.85 89.29
N ASP A 293 48.37 -41.28 88.28
CA ASP A 293 49.34 -42.39 88.39
C ASP A 293 50.44 -42.07 89.41
N ARG A 294 50.94 -40.82 89.41
CA ARG A 294 51.93 -40.35 90.39
C ARG A 294 51.37 -40.34 91.82
N SER A 295 50.10 -39.97 91.97
CA SER A 295 49.42 -39.98 93.28
C SER A 295 49.30 -41.41 93.82
N GLN A 296 48.91 -42.37 92.99
CA GLN A 296 48.84 -43.79 93.36
C GLN A 296 50.23 -44.39 93.64
N ALA A 297 51.26 -43.97 92.91
CA ALA A 297 52.64 -44.35 93.18
C ALA A 297 53.14 -43.82 94.54
N GLU A 298 52.75 -42.60 94.92
CA GLU A 298 53.10 -42.02 96.22
C GLU A 298 52.33 -42.68 97.38
N GLU A 299 51.04 -42.98 97.24
CA GLU A 299 50.28 -43.81 98.20
C GLU A 299 50.94 -45.19 98.40
N SER A 300 51.40 -45.80 97.31
CA SER A 300 52.14 -47.07 97.33
C SER A 300 53.49 -46.95 98.03
N ARG A 301 54.17 -45.80 97.91
CA ARG A 301 55.44 -45.50 98.57
C ARG A 301 55.27 -45.24 100.08
N VAL A 302 54.24 -44.48 100.46
CA VAL A 302 53.84 -44.25 101.86
C VAL A 302 53.44 -45.57 102.54
N SER A 303 52.72 -46.44 101.83
CA SER A 303 52.35 -47.78 102.33
C SER A 303 53.58 -48.66 102.58
N GLN A 304 54.57 -48.63 101.68
CA GLN A 304 55.84 -49.35 101.86
C GLN A 304 56.68 -48.79 103.01
N GLU A 305 56.76 -47.47 103.18
CA GLU A 305 57.47 -46.84 104.29
C GLU A 305 56.79 -47.15 105.64
N THR A 306 55.46 -47.18 105.68
CA THR A 306 54.68 -47.60 106.88
C THR A 306 54.96 -49.06 107.24
N ALA A 307 55.04 -49.95 106.24
CA ALA A 307 55.44 -51.34 106.44
C ALA A 307 56.89 -51.47 106.93
N ARG A 308 57.80 -50.63 106.42
CA ARG A 308 59.22 -50.58 106.85
C ARG A 308 59.36 -50.13 108.31
N GLN A 309 58.63 -49.10 108.72
CA GLN A 309 58.58 -48.63 110.12
C GLN A 309 57.96 -49.68 111.06
N SER A 310 56.94 -50.40 110.61
CA SER A 310 56.34 -51.51 111.36
C SER A 310 57.35 -52.64 111.57
N ALA A 311 58.06 -53.05 110.51
CA ALA A 311 59.08 -54.10 110.58
C ALA A 311 60.25 -53.72 111.49
N GLU A 312 60.73 -52.46 111.42
CA GLU A 312 61.81 -51.98 112.29
C GLU A 312 61.37 -51.89 113.77
N SER A 313 60.10 -51.55 114.03
CA SER A 313 59.52 -51.58 115.39
C SER A 313 59.53 -52.99 115.98
N SER A 314 59.04 -53.99 115.23
CA SER A 314 59.11 -55.40 115.67
C SER A 314 60.55 -55.90 115.83
N ARG A 315 61.51 -55.34 115.08
CA ARG A 315 62.94 -55.63 115.23
C ARG A 315 63.50 -55.10 116.56
N ALA A 316 63.08 -53.90 116.97
CA ALA A 316 63.43 -53.31 118.25
C ALA A 316 62.81 -54.09 119.43
N GLU A 317 61.57 -54.57 119.30
CA GLU A 317 60.91 -55.43 120.30
C GLU A 317 61.62 -56.78 120.45
N ALA A 318 62.01 -57.41 119.33
CA ALA A 318 62.79 -58.65 119.34
C ALA A 318 64.17 -58.46 120.01
N GLU A 319 64.85 -57.35 119.72
CA GLU A 319 66.15 -57.03 120.33
C GLU A 319 66.02 -56.72 121.84
N ASN A 320 64.95 -56.05 122.28
CA ASN A 320 64.67 -55.86 123.70
C ASN A 320 64.30 -57.18 124.40
N THR A 321 63.57 -58.07 123.73
CA THR A 321 63.28 -59.42 124.23
C THR A 321 64.57 -60.22 124.42
N ARG A 322 65.51 -60.13 123.46
CA ARG A 322 66.84 -60.76 123.55
C ARG A 322 67.67 -60.24 124.74
N LYS A 323 67.65 -58.93 125.00
CA LYS A 323 68.31 -58.32 126.18
C LYS A 323 67.72 -58.81 127.51
N THR A 324 66.38 -58.87 127.60
CA THR A 324 65.69 -59.37 128.80
C THR A 324 66.00 -60.85 129.05
N GLN A 325 66.06 -61.68 128.01
CA GLN A 325 66.45 -63.09 128.14
C GLN A 325 67.89 -63.24 128.63
N GLU A 326 68.85 -62.46 128.10
CA GLU A 326 70.24 -62.54 128.56
C GLU A 326 70.43 -62.03 130.01
N THR A 327 69.62 -61.04 130.42
CA THR A 327 69.56 -60.61 131.82
C THR A 327 69.03 -61.73 132.72
N GLY A 328 67.95 -62.41 132.33
CA GLY A 328 67.43 -63.58 133.05
C GLY A 328 68.43 -64.74 133.12
N ARG A 329 69.20 -64.97 132.05
CA ARG A 329 70.28 -65.96 131.99
C ARG A 329 71.41 -65.63 132.96
N THR A 330 71.73 -64.34 133.11
CA THR A 330 72.72 -63.83 134.09
C THR A 330 72.24 -64.04 135.54
N THR A 331 70.98 -63.75 135.84
CA THR A 331 70.39 -63.99 137.18
C THR A 331 70.28 -65.47 137.53
N ALA A 332 70.02 -66.34 136.54
CA ALA A 332 69.99 -67.79 136.75
C ALA A 332 71.35 -68.33 137.22
N GLU A 333 72.45 -67.87 136.61
CA GLU A 333 73.80 -68.30 136.97
C GLU A 333 74.20 -67.83 138.38
N GLN A 334 73.89 -66.58 138.75
CA GLN A 334 74.10 -66.05 140.11
C GLN A 334 73.33 -66.81 141.21
N ASN A 335 72.21 -67.45 140.86
CA ASN A 335 71.48 -68.32 141.79
C ASN A 335 72.09 -69.74 141.83
N ARG A 336 72.77 -70.18 140.77
CA ARG A 336 73.49 -71.46 140.70
C ARG A 336 74.74 -71.45 141.60
N GLU A 337 75.49 -70.35 141.62
CA GLU A 337 76.62 -70.14 142.54
C GLU A 337 76.21 -70.20 144.02
N LYS A 338 75.05 -69.63 144.36
CA LYS A 338 74.48 -69.66 145.72
C LYS A 338 74.02 -71.07 146.12
N ALA A 339 73.47 -71.85 145.20
CA ALA A 339 73.09 -73.23 145.44
C ALA A 339 74.31 -74.15 145.67
N GLU A 340 75.39 -73.94 144.91
CA GLU A 340 76.66 -74.67 145.09
C GLU A 340 77.25 -74.42 146.48
N SER A 341 77.26 -73.15 146.91
CA SER A 341 77.72 -72.71 148.23
C SER A 341 76.95 -73.40 149.38
N ALA A 342 75.64 -73.60 149.22
CA ALA A 342 74.80 -74.26 150.22
C ALA A 342 75.08 -75.78 150.34
N ARG A 343 75.48 -76.45 149.25
CA ARG A 343 75.77 -77.89 149.28
C ARG A 343 77.04 -78.21 150.09
N VAL A 344 78.03 -77.31 150.08
CA VAL A 344 79.28 -77.48 150.85
C VAL A 344 79.03 -77.46 152.37
N THR A 345 78.08 -76.65 152.85
CA THR A 345 77.75 -76.58 154.28
C THR A 345 76.99 -77.80 154.80
N ALA A 346 76.23 -78.50 153.94
CA ALA A 346 75.40 -79.64 154.35
C ALA A 346 76.20 -80.89 154.73
N GLU A 347 77.38 -81.09 154.14
CA GLU A 347 78.21 -82.27 154.38
C GLU A 347 78.90 -82.25 155.76
N THR A 348 79.21 -81.05 156.28
CA THR A 348 80.03 -80.85 157.49
C THR A 348 79.28 -81.07 158.82
N SER A 349 77.96 -81.29 158.80
CA SER A 349 77.16 -81.41 160.04
C SER A 349 76.59 -82.82 160.30
N ARG A 350 77.04 -83.84 159.56
CA ARG A 350 76.47 -85.20 159.63
C ARG A 350 77.09 -86.12 160.70
N GLU A 351 78.02 -85.63 161.53
CA GLU A 351 78.85 -86.47 162.42
C GLU A 351 78.76 -86.15 163.93
N THR A 352 78.08 -85.10 164.41
CA THR A 352 78.11 -84.76 165.87
C THR A 352 76.83 -84.14 166.45
N GLU A 353 75.67 -84.61 166.02
CA GLU A 353 74.54 -84.87 166.93
C GLU A 353 74.25 -86.38 166.82
N GLU A 354 74.88 -87.30 167.55
CA GLU A 354 75.62 -87.24 168.82
C GLU A 354 74.99 -86.39 169.94
N SER A 355 73.71 -86.71 170.16
CA SER A 355 73.12 -86.93 171.49
C SER A 355 72.86 -85.73 172.41
N ALA A 356 73.60 -84.61 172.33
CA ALA A 356 73.59 -83.59 173.39
C ALA A 356 72.46 -82.54 173.32
N ARG A 357 71.85 -82.30 172.15
CA ARG A 357 71.02 -81.08 171.90
C ARG A 357 69.50 -81.25 172.04
N VAL A 358 69.02 -82.46 172.33
CA VAL A 358 67.60 -82.87 172.31
C VAL A 358 66.67 -82.01 173.17
N THR A 359 67.15 -81.43 174.28
CA THR A 359 66.30 -80.81 175.30
C THR A 359 65.79 -79.40 174.95
N ALA A 360 66.53 -78.61 174.16
CA ALA A 360 66.25 -77.17 174.02
C ALA A 360 65.14 -76.81 173.00
N GLU A 361 64.99 -77.59 171.93
CA GLU A 361 64.21 -77.20 170.74
C GLU A 361 62.68 -77.40 170.91
N ASN A 362 62.23 -78.19 171.88
CA ASN A 362 60.81 -78.52 172.04
C ASN A 362 59.92 -77.31 172.35
N ASN A 363 60.46 -76.26 172.99
CA ASN A 363 59.70 -75.05 173.32
C ASN A 363 59.36 -74.18 172.09
N ARG A 364 60.04 -74.37 170.95
CA ARG A 364 59.85 -73.54 169.75
C ARG A 364 58.70 -74.02 168.85
N LYS A 365 58.39 -75.33 168.87
CA LYS A 365 57.43 -75.95 167.93
C LYS A 365 55.98 -75.46 168.10
N SER A 366 55.55 -75.12 169.32
CA SER A 366 54.16 -74.75 169.62
C SER A 366 53.68 -73.45 168.95
N ALA A 367 54.60 -72.59 168.48
CA ALA A 367 54.25 -71.35 167.78
C ALA A 367 54.04 -71.54 166.26
N GLU A 368 54.57 -72.60 165.68
CA GLU A 368 54.62 -72.78 164.22
C GLU A 368 53.27 -73.25 163.63
N SER A 369 52.58 -74.17 164.32
CA SER A 369 51.33 -74.79 163.84
C SER A 369 50.24 -73.77 163.50
N SER A 370 50.15 -72.66 164.23
CA SER A 370 49.14 -71.62 164.00
C SER A 370 49.35 -70.85 162.69
N ARG A 371 50.58 -70.83 162.13
CA ARG A 371 50.87 -70.13 160.87
C ARG A 371 50.51 -70.97 159.64
N VAL A 372 50.64 -72.30 159.74
CA VAL A 372 50.40 -73.23 158.62
C VAL A 372 48.93 -73.21 158.16
N THR A 373 47.98 -73.21 159.09
CA THR A 373 46.54 -73.21 158.78
C THR A 373 46.09 -71.96 158.00
N ALA A 374 46.71 -70.81 158.26
CA ALA A 374 46.41 -69.57 157.54
C ALA A 374 46.91 -69.60 156.08
N GLU A 375 48.01 -70.32 155.83
CA GLU A 375 48.63 -70.39 154.50
C GLU A 375 47.92 -71.39 153.57
N THR A 376 47.38 -72.48 154.12
CA THR A 376 46.51 -73.41 153.37
C THR A 376 45.30 -72.68 152.76
N SER A 377 44.67 -71.78 153.51
CA SER A 377 43.55 -70.97 153.02
C SER A 377 43.95 -69.97 151.92
N ARG A 378 45.18 -69.42 151.96
CA ARG A 378 45.69 -68.57 150.87
C ARG A 378 45.91 -69.36 149.58
N ASN A 379 46.46 -70.56 149.66
CA ASN A 379 46.77 -71.38 148.49
C ASN A 379 45.50 -71.77 147.71
N SER A 380 44.36 -71.99 148.37
CA SER A 380 43.07 -72.15 147.69
C SER A 380 42.67 -70.89 146.91
N SER A 381 42.69 -69.71 147.54
CA SER A 381 42.35 -68.45 146.88
C SER A 381 43.31 -68.08 145.73
N GLU A 382 44.59 -68.43 145.83
CA GLU A 382 45.55 -68.21 144.73
C GLU A 382 45.35 -69.21 143.58
N SER A 383 44.91 -70.44 143.87
CA SER A 383 44.47 -71.40 142.84
C SER A 383 43.22 -70.90 142.10
N ASP A 384 42.24 -70.35 142.83
CA ASP A 384 41.05 -69.72 142.24
C ASP A 384 41.43 -68.49 141.38
N ARG A 385 42.42 -67.70 141.84
CA ARG A 385 42.97 -66.55 141.09
C ARG A 385 43.68 -67.00 139.81
N ALA A 386 44.45 -68.08 139.85
CA ALA A 386 45.11 -68.66 138.67
C ALA A 386 44.09 -69.22 137.67
N ALA A 387 43.00 -69.85 138.14
CA ALA A 387 41.90 -70.29 137.29
C ALA A 387 41.17 -69.09 136.63
N ALA A 388 40.90 -68.03 137.38
CA ALA A 388 40.29 -66.80 136.86
C ALA A 388 41.18 -66.09 135.83
N GLU A 389 42.50 -66.05 136.05
CA GLU A 389 43.44 -65.44 135.09
C GLU A 389 43.62 -66.31 133.84
N THR A 390 43.53 -67.63 133.97
CA THR A 390 43.46 -68.56 132.82
C THR A 390 42.17 -68.34 132.00
N ALA A 391 41.03 -68.14 132.67
CA ALA A 391 39.77 -67.79 132.02
C ALA A 391 39.84 -66.41 131.31
N ARG A 392 40.54 -65.43 131.91
CA ARG A 392 40.85 -64.16 131.22
C ARG A 392 41.71 -64.37 129.97
N ALA A 393 42.77 -65.17 130.05
CA ALA A 393 43.62 -65.46 128.90
C ALA A 393 42.84 -66.14 127.75
N GLN A 394 41.93 -67.05 128.07
CA GLN A 394 41.02 -67.65 127.09
C GLN A 394 40.02 -66.64 126.52
N ALA A 395 39.45 -65.76 127.35
CA ALA A 395 38.53 -64.71 126.90
C ALA A 395 39.24 -63.66 126.01
N GLU A 396 40.48 -63.30 126.32
CA GLU A 396 41.28 -62.36 125.50
C GLU A 396 41.78 -63.02 124.22
N SER A 397 42.10 -64.32 124.23
CA SER A 397 42.34 -65.10 123.01
C SER A 397 41.09 -65.17 122.13
N ALA A 398 39.91 -65.39 122.72
CA ALA A 398 38.63 -65.35 122.01
C ALA A 398 38.33 -63.94 121.44
N ARG A 399 38.63 -62.87 122.18
CA ARG A 399 38.55 -61.49 121.69
C ARG A 399 39.53 -61.23 120.55
N SER A 400 40.76 -61.71 120.63
CA SER A 400 41.76 -61.60 119.55
C SER A 400 41.33 -62.35 118.28
N ASN A 401 40.71 -63.51 118.43
CA ASN A 401 40.11 -64.26 117.33
C ASN A 401 38.89 -63.52 116.74
N GLN A 402 38.04 -62.89 117.57
CA GLN A 402 36.95 -62.02 117.10
C GLN A 402 37.47 -60.76 116.39
N GLU A 403 38.54 -60.13 116.88
CA GLU A 403 39.17 -58.97 116.25
C GLU A 403 39.84 -59.35 114.92
N THR A 404 40.42 -60.54 114.83
CA THR A 404 40.93 -61.12 113.57
C THR A 404 39.79 -61.40 112.59
N ALA A 405 38.68 -61.99 113.06
CA ALA A 405 37.48 -62.16 112.25
C ALA A 405 36.88 -60.82 111.81
N ARG A 406 36.90 -59.78 112.66
CA ARG A 406 36.48 -58.41 112.33
C ARG A 406 37.38 -57.78 111.27
N LYS A 407 38.70 -57.94 111.36
CA LYS A 407 39.67 -57.49 110.34
C LYS A 407 39.47 -58.21 109.01
N ASN A 408 39.18 -59.52 109.03
CA ASN A 408 38.87 -60.28 107.81
C ASN A 408 37.53 -59.86 107.19
N ALA A 409 36.50 -59.63 108.01
CA ALA A 409 35.21 -59.09 107.57
C ALA A 409 35.34 -57.66 107.02
N GLU A 410 36.17 -56.81 107.64
CA GLU A 410 36.47 -55.46 107.16
C GLU A 410 37.27 -55.49 105.85
N THR A 411 38.22 -56.43 105.70
CA THR A 411 38.95 -56.65 104.44
C THR A 411 38.01 -57.13 103.33
N ALA A 412 37.05 -58.01 103.65
CA ALA A 412 36.00 -58.41 102.73
C ALA A 412 35.07 -57.24 102.37
N ARG A 413 34.73 -56.38 103.34
CA ARG A 413 33.95 -55.15 103.12
C ARG A 413 34.69 -54.16 102.21
N VAL A 414 36.00 -53.96 102.42
CA VAL A 414 36.84 -53.12 101.56
C VAL A 414 36.95 -53.68 100.15
N ASN A 415 37.08 -55.01 99.98
CA ASN A 415 37.10 -55.63 98.66
C ASN A 415 35.73 -55.53 97.96
N ALA A 416 34.63 -55.75 98.68
CA ALA A 416 33.28 -55.55 98.16
C ALA A 416 33.01 -54.08 97.79
N GLU A 417 33.51 -53.13 98.58
CA GLU A 417 33.44 -51.69 98.29
C GLU A 417 34.29 -51.33 97.07
N LYS A 418 35.48 -51.92 96.91
CA LYS A 418 36.33 -51.74 95.73
C LYS A 418 35.64 -52.27 94.48
N THR A 419 34.95 -53.42 94.57
CA THR A 419 34.07 -53.93 93.50
C THR A 419 32.87 -53.00 93.26
N ARG A 420 32.27 -52.42 94.30
CA ARG A 420 31.16 -51.44 94.17
C ARG A 420 31.62 -50.18 93.43
N VAL A 421 32.82 -49.67 93.73
CA VAL A 421 33.46 -48.56 93.01
C VAL A 421 33.76 -48.93 91.55
N THR A 422 34.26 -50.14 91.27
CA THR A 422 34.43 -50.61 89.89
C THR A 422 33.09 -50.65 89.14
N GLN A 423 32.01 -51.16 89.75
CA GLN A 423 30.70 -51.20 89.12
C GLN A 423 30.06 -49.81 88.98
N GLU A 424 30.32 -48.88 89.91
CA GLU A 424 29.86 -47.50 89.81
C GLU A 424 30.61 -46.74 88.71
N ASN A 425 31.90 -47.00 88.51
CA ASN A 425 32.66 -46.51 87.35
C ASN A 425 32.13 -47.11 86.04
N ASN A 426 31.86 -48.42 85.99
CA ASN A 426 31.21 -49.05 84.84
C ASN A 426 29.84 -48.42 84.55
N ARG A 427 29.04 -48.14 85.60
CA ARG A 427 27.74 -47.46 85.48
C ARG A 427 27.91 -46.03 84.98
N LYS A 428 28.93 -45.30 85.45
CA LYS A 428 29.24 -43.94 84.99
C LYS A 428 29.62 -43.93 83.52
N SER A 429 30.50 -44.82 83.07
CA SER A 429 30.85 -44.91 81.65
C SER A 429 29.73 -45.47 80.77
N ALA A 430 28.83 -46.30 81.31
CA ALA A 430 27.59 -46.65 80.62
C ALA A 430 26.65 -45.45 80.48
N GLU A 431 26.55 -44.59 81.49
CA GLU A 431 25.75 -43.36 81.45
C GLU A 431 26.39 -42.27 80.55
N GLU A 432 27.72 -42.21 80.46
CA GLU A 432 28.46 -41.36 79.51
C GLU A 432 28.19 -41.81 78.06
N ASN A 433 28.32 -43.10 77.76
CA ASN A 433 27.91 -43.66 76.45
C ASN A 433 26.42 -43.43 76.15
N ARG A 434 25.56 -43.42 77.19
CA ARG A 434 24.14 -43.14 77.06
C ARG A 434 23.87 -41.66 76.77
N ALA A 435 24.64 -40.75 77.35
CA ALA A 435 24.59 -39.32 77.06
C ALA A 435 25.11 -39.01 75.64
N ASP A 436 26.14 -39.70 75.16
CA ASP A 436 26.60 -39.60 73.76
C ASP A 436 25.57 -40.17 72.78
N THR A 437 24.91 -41.27 73.14
CA THR A 437 23.78 -41.83 72.38
C THR A 437 22.59 -40.85 72.34
N GLU A 438 22.29 -40.19 73.46
CA GLU A 438 21.22 -39.20 73.56
C GLU A 438 21.56 -37.90 72.81
N ASN A 439 22.80 -37.40 72.87
CA ASN A 439 23.28 -36.31 72.02
C ASN A 439 23.15 -36.67 70.53
N THR A 440 23.53 -37.90 70.14
CA THR A 440 23.35 -38.39 68.76
C THR A 440 21.87 -38.44 68.37
N ARG A 441 20.98 -38.81 69.30
CA ARG A 441 19.52 -38.79 69.11
C ARG A 441 18.98 -37.36 68.99
N VAL A 442 19.50 -36.41 69.77
CA VAL A 442 19.14 -34.98 69.69
C VAL A 442 19.56 -34.40 68.34
N THR A 443 20.80 -34.59 67.91
CA THR A 443 21.25 -34.11 66.59
C THR A 443 20.50 -34.77 65.42
N ALA A 444 20.11 -36.04 65.56
CA ALA A 444 19.22 -36.70 64.61
C ALA A 444 17.79 -36.11 64.60
N GLU A 445 17.29 -35.65 65.75
CA GLU A 445 15.99 -35.00 65.88
C GLU A 445 16.02 -33.54 65.38
N GLU A 446 17.08 -32.78 65.64
CA GLU A 446 17.32 -31.45 65.05
C GLU A 446 17.39 -31.53 63.51
N ALA A 447 18.06 -32.56 62.99
CA ALA A 447 18.07 -32.87 61.55
C ALA A 447 16.66 -33.27 61.04
N ARG A 448 15.85 -33.96 61.85
CA ARG A 448 14.46 -34.32 61.54
C ARG A 448 13.56 -33.08 61.51
N GLU A 449 13.68 -32.16 62.48
CA GLU A 449 12.96 -30.88 62.50
C GLU A 449 13.36 -29.97 61.32
N THR A 450 14.64 -29.95 60.97
CA THR A 450 15.13 -29.26 59.77
C THR A 450 14.53 -29.85 58.49
N ALA A 451 14.51 -31.18 58.36
CA ALA A 451 13.90 -31.87 57.23
C ALA A 451 12.37 -31.69 57.17
N GLU A 452 11.68 -31.66 58.32
CA GLU A 452 10.23 -31.42 58.37
C GLU A 452 9.89 -29.95 58.09
N SER A 453 10.74 -29.01 58.49
CA SER A 453 10.62 -27.59 58.10
C SER A 453 10.82 -27.40 56.59
N ALA A 454 11.76 -28.14 55.99
CA ALA A 454 11.94 -28.18 54.54
C ALA A 454 10.72 -28.81 53.82
N ARG A 455 10.12 -29.88 54.38
CA ARG A 455 8.86 -30.47 53.89
C ARG A 455 7.69 -29.49 53.99
N ALA A 456 7.52 -28.80 55.13
CA ALA A 456 6.48 -27.80 55.31
C ALA A 456 6.61 -26.65 54.29
N THR A 457 7.84 -26.24 53.99
CA THR A 457 8.14 -25.26 52.94
C THR A 457 7.79 -25.80 51.55
N ALA A 458 8.18 -27.04 51.23
CA ALA A 458 7.84 -27.69 49.96
C ALA A 458 6.32 -27.89 49.79
N GLU A 459 5.60 -28.24 50.85
CA GLU A 459 4.15 -28.38 50.89
C GLU A 459 3.43 -27.02 50.76
N SER A 460 3.99 -25.95 51.32
CA SER A 460 3.50 -24.58 51.10
C SER A 460 3.67 -24.14 49.63
N ASN A 461 4.83 -24.43 49.04
CA ASN A 461 5.09 -24.21 47.62
C ASN A 461 4.14 -25.05 46.74
N ARG A 462 3.87 -26.31 47.11
CA ARG A 462 2.91 -27.19 46.42
C ARG A 462 1.47 -26.67 46.51
N LYS A 463 1.04 -26.18 47.69
CA LYS A 463 -0.27 -25.51 47.88
C LYS A 463 -0.39 -24.24 47.04
N THR A 464 0.70 -23.47 46.93
CA THR A 464 0.76 -22.26 46.10
C THR A 464 0.66 -22.62 44.61
N ALA A 465 1.38 -23.64 44.16
CA ALA A 465 1.30 -24.15 42.78
C ALA A 465 -0.08 -24.74 42.45
N GLU A 466 -0.71 -25.49 43.36
CA GLU A 466 -2.06 -26.01 43.16
C GLU A 466 -3.11 -24.88 43.16
N SER A 467 -2.93 -23.84 43.97
CA SER A 467 -3.77 -22.62 43.92
C SER A 467 -3.65 -21.91 42.57
N GLY A 468 -2.44 -21.88 41.98
CA GLY A 468 -2.22 -21.42 40.60
C GLY A 468 -2.95 -22.29 39.57
N ARG A 469 -2.85 -23.63 39.68
CA ARG A 469 -3.60 -24.58 38.85
C ARG A 469 -5.11 -24.42 38.97
N VAL A 470 -5.65 -24.21 40.17
CA VAL A 470 -7.09 -23.98 40.41
C VAL A 470 -7.54 -22.64 39.81
N SER A 471 -6.71 -21.60 39.88
CA SER A 471 -6.97 -20.32 39.20
C SER A 471 -7.05 -20.50 37.68
N GLU A 472 -6.11 -21.22 37.08
CA GLU A 472 -6.10 -21.46 35.63
C GLU A 472 -7.23 -22.41 35.19
N GLU A 473 -7.57 -23.42 36.00
CA GLU A 473 -8.73 -24.28 35.78
C GLU A 473 -10.04 -23.49 35.83
N ASN A 474 -10.16 -22.51 36.73
CA ASN A 474 -11.31 -21.63 36.80
C ASN A 474 -11.39 -20.69 35.59
N LYS A 475 -10.27 -20.14 35.09
CA LYS A 475 -10.24 -19.41 33.80
C LYS A 475 -10.68 -20.32 32.65
N ARG A 476 -10.22 -21.57 32.61
CA ARG A 476 -10.62 -22.57 31.60
C ARG A 476 -12.12 -22.86 31.66
N LYS A 477 -12.71 -23.00 32.85
CA LYS A 477 -14.17 -23.14 33.03
C LYS A 477 -14.96 -21.91 32.60
N THR A 478 -14.45 -20.71 32.86
CA THR A 478 -15.07 -19.46 32.37
C THR A 478 -15.00 -19.36 30.85
N ALA A 479 -13.87 -19.69 30.24
CA ALA A 479 -13.72 -19.75 28.78
C ALA A 479 -14.66 -20.80 28.15
N GLU A 480 -14.81 -21.96 28.77
CA GLU A 480 -15.74 -23.02 28.33
C GLU A 480 -17.21 -22.61 28.49
N THR A 481 -17.55 -21.90 29.57
CA THR A 481 -18.89 -21.33 29.79
C THR A 481 -19.22 -20.26 28.73
N ASN A 482 -18.26 -19.41 28.40
CA ASN A 482 -18.38 -18.43 27.32
C ASN A 482 -18.51 -19.12 25.95
N ARG A 483 -17.77 -20.21 25.70
CA ARG A 483 -17.86 -21.02 24.48
C ARG A 483 -19.23 -21.67 24.34
N ALA A 484 -19.75 -22.28 25.41
CA ALA A 484 -21.09 -22.87 25.44
C ALA A 484 -22.19 -21.82 25.23
N SER A 485 -22.02 -20.62 25.81
CA SER A 485 -22.94 -19.49 25.61
C SER A 485 -22.95 -19.02 24.15
N ALA A 486 -21.77 -18.85 23.54
CA ALA A 486 -21.63 -18.49 22.13
C ALA A 486 -22.22 -19.57 21.20
N GLU A 487 -22.05 -20.85 21.53
CA GLU A 487 -22.64 -21.96 20.76
C GLU A 487 -24.18 -22.00 20.88
N SER A 488 -24.73 -21.68 22.05
CA SER A 488 -26.17 -21.48 22.22
C SER A 488 -26.70 -20.32 21.37
N SER A 489 -26.01 -19.18 21.32
CA SER A 489 -26.36 -18.07 20.43
C SER A 489 -26.24 -18.42 18.94
N ARG A 490 -25.26 -19.25 18.54
CA ARG A 490 -25.17 -19.80 17.18
C ARG A 490 -26.36 -20.71 16.87
N ALA A 491 -26.72 -21.62 17.76
CA ALA A 491 -27.87 -22.51 17.59
C ALA A 491 -29.20 -21.72 17.48
N GLN A 492 -29.38 -20.67 18.26
CA GLN A 492 -30.52 -19.76 18.13
C GLN A 492 -30.53 -19.01 16.79
N THR A 493 -29.36 -18.54 16.32
CA THR A 493 -29.22 -17.87 15.01
C THR A 493 -29.51 -18.80 13.85
N GLU A 494 -29.02 -20.05 13.91
CA GLU A 494 -29.29 -21.08 12.91
C GLU A 494 -30.75 -21.52 12.93
N GLN A 495 -31.37 -21.65 14.11
CA GLN A 495 -32.81 -21.93 14.22
C GLN A 495 -33.65 -20.78 13.62
N ALA A 496 -33.24 -19.52 13.82
CA ALA A 496 -33.89 -18.38 13.16
C ALA A 496 -33.71 -18.41 11.64
N ARG A 497 -32.52 -18.81 11.14
CA ARG A 497 -32.24 -19.00 9.70
C ARG A 497 -33.12 -20.10 9.10
N VAL A 498 -33.26 -21.24 9.78
CA VAL A 498 -34.13 -22.36 9.37
C VAL A 498 -35.61 -21.93 9.34
N THR A 499 -36.06 -21.16 10.32
CA THR A 499 -37.43 -20.59 10.33
C THR A 499 -37.65 -19.62 9.17
N ALA A 500 -36.70 -18.73 8.90
CA ALA A 500 -36.75 -17.79 7.77
C ALA A 500 -36.75 -18.52 6.41
N GLU A 501 -35.95 -19.58 6.26
CA GLU A 501 -35.89 -20.39 5.04
C GLU A 501 -37.17 -21.22 4.83
N THR A 502 -37.79 -21.68 5.92
CA THR A 502 -39.11 -22.34 5.90
C THR A 502 -40.20 -21.35 5.48
N ALA A 503 -40.17 -20.11 5.98
CA ALA A 503 -41.06 -19.03 5.55
C ALA A 503 -40.84 -18.65 4.09
N ARG A 504 -39.58 -18.56 3.63
CA ARG A 504 -39.22 -18.32 2.21
C ARG A 504 -39.77 -19.42 1.30
N THR A 505 -39.61 -20.68 1.69
CA THR A 505 -40.13 -21.85 0.94
C THR A 505 -41.66 -21.85 0.89
N SER A 506 -42.32 -21.42 1.98
CA SER A 506 -43.78 -21.26 2.05
C SER A 506 -44.28 -20.12 1.15
N ALA A 507 -43.59 -18.99 1.16
CA ALA A 507 -43.88 -17.84 0.29
C ALA A 507 -43.66 -18.16 -1.19
N GLU A 508 -42.60 -18.90 -1.53
CA GLU A 508 -42.36 -19.38 -2.89
C GLU A 508 -43.47 -20.36 -3.34
N SER A 509 -43.87 -21.28 -2.46
CA SER A 509 -44.99 -22.19 -2.73
C SER A 509 -46.32 -21.46 -2.95
N ALA A 510 -46.54 -20.32 -2.26
CA ALA A 510 -47.68 -19.45 -2.50
C ALA A 510 -47.56 -18.67 -3.83
N ARG A 511 -46.34 -18.20 -4.18
CA ARG A 511 -46.04 -17.54 -5.45
C ARG A 511 -46.29 -18.44 -6.65
N VAL A 512 -45.86 -19.71 -6.58
CA VAL A 512 -46.13 -20.72 -7.62
C VAL A 512 -47.64 -20.94 -7.79
N LYS A 513 -48.40 -21.10 -6.70
CA LYS A 513 -49.87 -21.23 -6.76
C LYS A 513 -50.55 -20.00 -7.36
N ALA A 514 -50.08 -18.79 -7.04
CA ALA A 514 -50.61 -17.55 -7.62
C ALA A 514 -50.28 -17.43 -9.12
N GLU A 515 -49.10 -17.86 -9.54
CA GLU A 515 -48.68 -17.89 -10.95
C GLU A 515 -49.43 -18.95 -11.75
N ASP A 516 -49.72 -20.13 -11.19
CA ASP A 516 -50.54 -21.15 -11.85
C ASP A 516 -52.03 -20.75 -11.91
N ALA A 517 -52.54 -20.03 -10.92
CA ALA A 517 -53.84 -19.37 -11.00
C ALA A 517 -53.85 -18.29 -12.09
N ARG A 518 -52.78 -17.49 -12.22
CA ARG A 518 -52.62 -16.48 -13.29
C ARG A 518 -52.59 -17.14 -14.67
N LYS A 519 -51.85 -18.24 -14.85
CA LYS A 519 -51.86 -19.04 -16.10
C LYS A 519 -53.27 -19.57 -16.40
N SER A 520 -53.98 -20.08 -15.40
CA SER A 520 -55.36 -20.57 -15.56
C SER A 520 -56.31 -19.45 -16.00
N GLN A 521 -56.14 -18.24 -15.46
CA GLN A 521 -56.89 -17.06 -15.87
C GLN A 521 -56.51 -16.57 -17.28
N GLU A 522 -55.24 -16.66 -17.66
CA GLU A 522 -54.75 -16.35 -19.02
C GLU A 522 -55.31 -17.33 -20.05
N THR A 523 -55.28 -18.64 -19.76
CA THR A 523 -55.92 -19.67 -20.58
C THR A 523 -57.43 -19.43 -20.71
N SER A 524 -58.10 -19.08 -19.61
CA SER A 524 -59.53 -18.75 -19.63
C SER A 524 -59.83 -17.51 -20.49
N ARG A 525 -58.97 -16.48 -20.42
CA ARG A 525 -59.05 -15.29 -21.30
C ARG A 525 -58.78 -15.64 -22.77
N ALA A 526 -57.81 -16.50 -23.06
CA ALA A 526 -57.53 -16.97 -24.42
C ALA A 526 -58.69 -17.80 -24.98
N THR A 527 -59.33 -18.64 -24.17
CA THR A 527 -60.56 -19.37 -24.56
C THR A 527 -61.73 -18.42 -24.81
N ALA A 528 -61.92 -17.40 -23.95
CA ALA A 528 -62.96 -16.39 -24.14
C ALA A 528 -62.71 -15.54 -25.41
N GLU A 529 -61.45 -15.18 -25.69
CA GLU A 529 -61.06 -14.45 -26.90
C GLU A 529 -61.22 -15.31 -28.16
N GLN A 530 -60.88 -16.60 -28.12
CA GLN A 530 -61.18 -17.54 -29.21
C GLN A 530 -62.70 -17.66 -29.44
N GLY A 531 -63.50 -17.64 -28.36
CA GLY A 531 -64.96 -17.53 -28.42
C GLY A 531 -65.43 -16.23 -29.11
N ARG A 532 -64.82 -15.08 -28.75
CA ARG A 532 -65.10 -13.78 -29.36
C ARG A 532 -64.73 -13.74 -30.85
N VAL A 533 -63.58 -14.28 -31.24
CA VAL A 533 -63.14 -14.41 -32.64
C VAL A 533 -64.07 -15.33 -33.43
N SER A 534 -64.56 -16.42 -32.82
CA SER A 534 -65.53 -17.32 -33.44
C SER A 534 -66.90 -16.66 -33.63
N ALA A 535 -67.37 -15.91 -32.63
CA ALA A 535 -68.61 -15.13 -32.70
C ALA A 535 -68.52 -13.99 -33.73
N GLU A 536 -67.38 -13.31 -33.82
CA GLU A 536 -67.13 -12.28 -34.84
C GLU A 536 -67.06 -12.88 -36.25
N SER A 537 -66.46 -14.06 -36.41
CA SER A 537 -66.46 -14.80 -37.68
C SER A 537 -67.87 -15.22 -38.09
N ALA A 538 -68.71 -15.64 -37.14
CA ALA A 538 -70.13 -15.90 -37.38
C ALA A 538 -70.90 -14.62 -37.74
N ARG A 539 -70.62 -13.49 -37.08
CA ARG A 539 -71.21 -12.16 -37.38
C ARG A 539 -70.83 -11.68 -38.79
N VAL A 540 -69.57 -11.83 -39.19
CA VAL A 540 -69.08 -11.52 -40.55
C VAL A 540 -69.72 -12.44 -41.58
N SER A 541 -69.89 -13.73 -41.26
CA SER A 541 -70.58 -14.69 -42.15
C SER A 541 -72.06 -14.33 -42.33
N ALA A 542 -72.74 -13.94 -41.25
CA ALA A 542 -74.14 -13.47 -41.30
C ALA A 542 -74.29 -12.14 -42.05
N GLU A 543 -73.35 -11.19 -41.87
CA GLU A 543 -73.32 -9.93 -42.63
C GLU A 543 -73.04 -10.16 -44.12
N ASN A 544 -72.18 -11.12 -44.47
CA ASN A 544 -71.97 -11.51 -45.86
C ASN A 544 -73.20 -12.19 -46.46
N ALA A 545 -73.89 -13.08 -45.72
CA ALA A 545 -75.18 -13.63 -46.14
C ALA A 545 -76.25 -12.53 -46.32
N ARG A 546 -76.30 -11.54 -45.42
CA ARG A 546 -77.18 -10.36 -45.54
C ARG A 546 -76.86 -9.54 -46.79
N LYS A 547 -75.58 -9.33 -47.10
CA LYS A 547 -75.15 -8.66 -48.35
C LYS A 547 -75.56 -9.46 -49.58
N THR A 548 -75.36 -10.77 -49.61
CA THR A 548 -75.80 -11.64 -50.72
C THR A 548 -77.33 -11.58 -50.91
N ALA A 549 -78.10 -11.59 -49.81
CA ALA A 549 -79.55 -11.44 -49.86
C ALA A 549 -79.98 -10.04 -50.37
N GLU A 550 -79.29 -8.98 -49.96
CA GLU A 550 -79.54 -7.62 -50.45
C GLU A 550 -79.15 -7.45 -51.93
N THR A 551 -78.05 -8.05 -52.38
CA THR A 551 -77.69 -8.10 -53.82
C THR A 551 -78.76 -8.87 -54.61
N ALA A 552 -79.24 -10.02 -54.11
CA ALA A 552 -80.32 -10.76 -54.75
C ALA A 552 -81.63 -9.95 -54.80
N ARG A 553 -81.95 -9.21 -53.73
CA ARG A 553 -83.09 -8.27 -53.69
C ARG A 553 -82.94 -7.15 -54.72
N GLN A 554 -81.74 -6.59 -54.86
CA GLN A 554 -81.43 -5.57 -55.87
C GLN A 554 -81.56 -6.14 -57.29
N THR A 555 -81.02 -7.33 -57.57
CA THR A 555 -81.20 -8.00 -58.88
C THR A 555 -82.68 -8.27 -59.18
N ALA A 556 -83.47 -8.70 -58.19
CA ALA A 556 -84.90 -8.90 -58.34
C ALA A 556 -85.66 -7.58 -58.62
N GLU A 557 -85.30 -6.49 -57.94
CA GLU A 557 -85.87 -5.16 -58.16
C GLU A 557 -85.46 -4.57 -59.52
N THR A 558 -84.20 -4.71 -59.94
CA THR A 558 -83.77 -4.35 -61.29
C THR A 558 -84.53 -5.15 -62.34
N LYS A 559 -84.70 -6.47 -62.17
CA LYS A 559 -85.52 -7.27 -63.07
C LYS A 559 -86.97 -6.78 -63.10
N ARG A 560 -87.58 -6.50 -61.94
CA ARG A 560 -88.94 -5.94 -61.84
C ARG A 560 -89.05 -4.60 -62.59
N GLN A 561 -88.05 -3.74 -62.50
CA GLN A 561 -87.98 -2.47 -63.23
C GLN A 561 -87.85 -2.71 -64.75
N THR A 562 -86.99 -3.64 -65.19
CA THR A 562 -86.87 -4.03 -66.61
C THR A 562 -88.16 -4.63 -67.16
N ASP A 563 -88.80 -5.53 -66.42
CA ASP A 563 -90.09 -6.14 -66.77
C ASP A 563 -91.19 -5.06 -66.88
N THR A 564 -91.20 -4.10 -65.96
CA THR A 564 -92.12 -2.94 -65.97
C THR A 564 -91.87 -2.04 -67.18
N ALA A 565 -90.60 -1.71 -67.46
CA ALA A 565 -90.23 -0.90 -68.63
C ALA A 565 -90.63 -1.58 -69.94
N ALA A 566 -90.37 -2.89 -70.08
CA ALA A 566 -90.80 -3.67 -71.24
C ALA A 566 -92.33 -3.79 -71.35
N ALA A 567 -93.07 -3.76 -70.24
CA ALA A 567 -94.54 -3.68 -70.27
C ALA A 567 -95.02 -2.31 -70.77
N ILE A 568 -94.37 -1.22 -70.36
CA ILE A 568 -94.65 0.14 -70.85
C ILE A 568 -94.33 0.27 -72.35
N THR A 569 -93.19 -0.24 -72.82
CA THR A 569 -92.84 -0.23 -74.25
C THR A 569 -93.91 -0.94 -75.08
N ARG A 570 -94.32 -2.15 -74.70
CA ARG A 570 -95.39 -2.88 -75.43
C ARG A 570 -96.75 -2.20 -75.37
N ALA A 571 -97.06 -1.48 -74.29
CA ALA A 571 -98.29 -0.69 -74.20
C ALA A 571 -98.26 0.51 -75.16
N ASN A 572 -97.11 1.16 -75.32
CA ASN A 572 -96.91 2.24 -76.28
C ASN A 572 -96.93 1.73 -77.73
N GLU A 573 -96.23 0.64 -78.04
CA GLU A 573 -96.27 -0.03 -79.35
C GLU A 573 -97.70 -0.43 -79.75
N ALA A 574 -98.49 -0.93 -78.80
CA ALA A 574 -99.90 -1.27 -79.02
C ALA A 574 -100.81 -0.04 -79.22
N ALA A 575 -100.51 1.10 -78.57
CA ALA A 575 -101.23 2.35 -78.77
C ALA A 575 -100.90 2.98 -80.14
N GLU A 576 -99.63 3.02 -80.51
CA GLU A 576 -99.15 3.54 -81.80
C GLU A 576 -99.67 2.68 -82.97
N ALA A 577 -99.77 1.36 -82.80
CA ALA A 577 -100.43 0.47 -83.75
C ALA A 577 -101.95 0.74 -83.88
N ALA A 578 -102.63 1.13 -82.79
CA ALA A 578 -104.06 1.47 -82.83
C ALA A 578 -104.31 2.83 -83.52
N GLU A 579 -103.45 3.83 -83.29
CA GLU A 579 -103.57 5.17 -83.88
C GLU A 579 -103.37 5.15 -85.42
N ASN A 580 -102.45 4.31 -85.91
CA ASN A 580 -102.25 4.08 -87.34
C ASN A 580 -103.41 3.34 -88.04
N ILE A 581 -104.27 2.62 -87.30
CA ILE A 581 -105.47 1.98 -87.87
C ILE A 581 -106.60 3.00 -88.06
N VAL A 582 -106.76 3.94 -87.13
CA VAL A 582 -107.87 4.93 -87.12
C VAL A 582 -107.72 6.00 -88.21
N THR A 583 -106.49 6.27 -88.68
CA THR A 583 -106.20 7.38 -89.61
C THR A 583 -106.15 7.01 -91.10
N GLY A 584 -106.23 5.72 -91.45
CA GLY A 584 -106.23 5.25 -92.84
C GLY A 584 -107.42 4.38 -93.27
N ALA A 585 -108.14 3.77 -92.32
CA ALA A 585 -109.15 2.74 -92.61
C ALA A 585 -110.58 3.27 -92.90
N ASP A 586 -110.70 4.40 -93.61
CA ASP A 586 -112.00 4.94 -94.07
C ASP A 586 -112.48 4.27 -95.39
N ILE A 587 -111.77 3.25 -95.88
CA ILE A 587 -112.16 2.44 -97.05
C ILE A 587 -111.90 0.95 -96.80
N VAL A 588 -112.86 0.11 -97.22
CA VAL A 588 -112.90 -1.37 -97.25
C VAL A 588 -113.25 -2.09 -95.94
N THR A 589 -114.54 -2.39 -95.79
CA THR A 589 -115.06 -3.53 -95.00
C THR A 589 -115.52 -4.67 -95.92
N ASN A 590 -115.14 -5.94 -95.66
CA ASN A 590 -115.97 -7.18 -95.72
C ASN A 590 -115.19 -8.55 -95.64
N ALA A 591 -115.68 -9.50 -94.80
CA ALA A 591 -115.34 -10.96 -94.65
C ALA A 591 -113.93 -11.35 -94.06
N GLN A 592 -113.51 -12.60 -93.69
CA GLN A 592 -113.97 -14.02 -93.85
C GLN A 592 -113.77 -14.91 -92.55
N LEU A 593 -113.88 -16.26 -92.60
CA LEU A 593 -114.10 -17.19 -91.42
C LEU A 593 -113.78 -18.71 -91.72
N ASN A 594 -113.08 -19.57 -90.88
CA ASN A 594 -113.14 -21.12 -90.78
C ASN A 594 -112.00 -22.01 -90.04
N THR A 595 -112.34 -23.24 -89.51
CA THR A 595 -111.64 -24.62 -89.35
C THR A 595 -110.53 -25.08 -88.29
N VAL A 596 -110.58 -26.34 -87.69
CA VAL A 596 -109.60 -27.09 -86.75
C VAL A 596 -109.78 -28.68 -86.61
N ASP A 597 -108.78 -29.60 -86.33
CA ASP A 597 -108.94 -31.10 -86.03
C ASP A 597 -107.71 -32.06 -85.48
N ASN A 598 -107.84 -33.05 -84.49
CA ASN A 598 -107.11 -34.41 -84.15
C ASN A 598 -105.93 -34.85 -83.09
N LYS A 599 -106.05 -36.05 -82.34
CA LYS A 599 -105.14 -37.28 -81.92
C LYS A 599 -104.21 -37.53 -80.59
N ILE A 600 -103.74 -38.81 -80.20
CA ILE A 600 -103.31 -39.42 -78.81
C ILE A 600 -102.28 -40.71 -78.68
N GLY A 601 -101.54 -41.10 -77.53
CA GLY A 601 -101.01 -42.52 -77.13
C GLY A 601 -99.82 -42.94 -76.06
N THR A 602 -99.72 -44.23 -75.49
CA THR A 602 -98.58 -45.16 -74.90
C THR A 602 -97.94 -45.33 -73.40
N LEU A 603 -97.43 -46.54 -72.89
CA LEU A 603 -96.66 -46.89 -71.56
C LEU A 603 -96.19 -48.43 -71.17
N GLN A 604 -95.11 -48.82 -70.33
CA GLN A 604 -94.89 -50.10 -69.42
C GLN A 604 -93.50 -50.59 -68.69
N SER A 605 -93.54 -51.48 -67.60
CA SER A 605 -92.75 -52.71 -67.00
C SER A 605 -91.40 -52.91 -66.12
N LEU A 606 -91.47 -53.73 -65.00
CA LEU A 606 -90.56 -54.79 -64.31
C LEU A 606 -89.40 -54.57 -63.23
N GLN A 607 -89.10 -55.62 -62.38
CA GLN A 607 -88.21 -55.62 -61.16
C GLN A 607 -87.71 -57.05 -60.65
N THR A 608 -86.66 -57.19 -59.77
CA THR A 608 -86.09 -58.48 -59.20
C THR A 608 -85.63 -58.54 -57.69
N THR A 609 -84.51 -59.22 -57.25
CA THR A 609 -84.39 -59.98 -55.93
C THR A 609 -82.94 -60.19 -55.32
N ALA A 610 -82.77 -60.50 -53.99
CA ALA A 610 -81.47 -60.79 -53.27
C ALA A 610 -81.59 -61.61 -51.93
N LYS A 611 -80.52 -62.28 -51.38
CA LYS A 611 -80.56 -62.85 -49.98
C LYS A 611 -79.29 -63.20 -49.12
N THR A 612 -78.36 -64.07 -49.54
CA THR A 612 -78.17 -65.39 -48.85
C THR A 612 -77.28 -65.64 -47.58
N ASN A 613 -75.93 -65.61 -47.60
CA ASN A 613 -75.05 -66.52 -46.78
C ASN A 613 -74.49 -65.99 -45.42
N ILE A 614 -74.11 -66.87 -44.45
CA ILE A 614 -73.43 -66.45 -43.17
C ILE A 614 -72.59 -67.48 -42.32
N VAL A 615 -72.55 -68.80 -42.59
CA VAL A 615 -72.20 -69.83 -41.56
C VAL A 615 -70.83 -70.54 -41.75
N SER A 616 -69.80 -70.25 -40.92
CA SER A 616 -68.58 -71.09 -40.73
C SER A 616 -67.78 -70.81 -39.43
N ALA A 617 -67.72 -71.80 -38.52
CA ALA A 617 -66.98 -71.90 -37.24
C ALA A 617 -65.43 -71.79 -37.37
N VAL A 618 -64.61 -71.36 -36.38
CA VAL A 618 -64.41 -71.71 -34.94
C VAL A 618 -63.66 -73.05 -34.73
N ASN A 619 -62.33 -73.01 -34.47
CA ASN A 619 -61.52 -74.16 -34.01
C ASN A 619 -60.07 -73.81 -33.50
N GLU A 620 -59.51 -74.68 -32.64
CA GLU A 620 -58.09 -74.87 -32.18
C GLU A 620 -57.37 -73.96 -31.14
N VAL A 621 -56.77 -74.60 -30.10
CA VAL A 621 -55.88 -74.07 -29.00
C VAL A 621 -55.06 -75.23 -28.33
N LYS A 622 -53.72 -75.11 -28.05
CA LYS A 622 -52.96 -75.95 -27.05
C LYS A 622 -51.42 -75.64 -26.85
N ASN A 623 -50.83 -76.07 -25.70
CA ASN A 623 -49.38 -76.20 -25.29
C ASN A 623 -48.63 -74.94 -24.74
N ALA A 624 -47.50 -74.94 -23.97
CA ALA A 624 -46.77 -75.88 -23.05
C ALA A 624 -45.65 -75.15 -22.19
N ILE A 625 -45.05 -75.77 -21.13
CA ILE A 625 -44.14 -75.17 -20.08
C ILE A 625 -43.13 -76.21 -19.45
N ARG A 626 -41.94 -75.85 -18.86
CA ARG A 626 -41.14 -76.65 -17.82
C ARG A 626 -39.87 -76.00 -17.15
N THR A 627 -39.32 -76.60 -16.06
CA THR A 627 -38.16 -76.16 -15.18
C THR A 627 -37.44 -77.33 -14.41
N ILE A 628 -36.31 -77.11 -13.66
CA ILE A 628 -35.42 -78.15 -12.97
C ILE A 628 -34.81 -77.67 -11.61
N SER A 629 -34.35 -78.57 -10.68
CA SER A 629 -33.75 -78.26 -9.33
C SER A 629 -32.68 -79.26 -8.74
N SER A 630 -32.00 -78.85 -7.63
CA SER A 630 -31.28 -79.59 -6.54
C SER A 630 -30.00 -80.48 -6.78
N ILE A 631 -28.86 -80.21 -6.07
CA ILE A 631 -27.59 -81.01 -6.02
C ILE A 631 -26.87 -80.93 -4.63
N GLN A 632 -26.01 -81.92 -4.27
CA GLN A 632 -25.33 -82.13 -2.95
C GLN A 632 -23.78 -82.18 -3.02
N ILE A 633 -23.05 -81.84 -1.92
CA ILE A 633 -21.56 -81.77 -1.87
C ILE A 633 -20.97 -82.26 -0.50
N PRO A 634 -19.88 -83.09 -0.46
CA PRO A 634 -19.22 -83.59 0.76
C PRO A 634 -17.96 -82.81 1.21
N ILE A 635 -17.39 -83.14 2.39
CA ILE A 635 -16.33 -82.38 3.08
C ILE A 635 -15.02 -83.16 3.30
N LYS A 636 -13.87 -82.50 3.10
CA LYS A 636 -12.58 -82.79 3.75
C LYS A 636 -12.00 -81.51 4.39
N LEU A 637 -11.15 -81.67 5.40
CA LEU A 637 -10.60 -80.58 6.23
C LEU A 637 -9.17 -80.16 5.80
N TRP A 638 -8.83 -78.90 6.10
CA TRP A 638 -7.49 -78.28 6.04
C TRP A 638 -6.90 -77.84 4.69
N SER A 639 -7.73 -77.41 3.74
CA SER A 639 -7.33 -76.43 2.70
C SER A 639 -8.57 -75.73 2.11
N THR A 640 -8.37 -74.69 1.29
CA THR A 640 -9.46 -74.02 0.55
C THR A 640 -10.09 -75.00 -0.42
N ASN A 641 -11.39 -75.27 -0.28
CA ASN A 641 -12.13 -76.15 -1.18
C ASN A 641 -12.97 -75.33 -2.16
N THR A 642 -12.82 -75.66 -3.45
CA THR A 642 -13.59 -75.11 -4.56
C THR A 642 -14.37 -76.25 -5.22
N TYR A 643 -15.67 -76.04 -5.42
CA TYR A 643 -16.58 -77.03 -6.00
C TYR A 643 -17.17 -76.51 -7.30
N THR A 644 -17.16 -77.33 -8.35
CA THR A 644 -17.61 -76.95 -9.69
C THR A 644 -18.86 -77.73 -10.07
N ILE A 645 -19.94 -77.03 -10.39
CA ILE A 645 -21.20 -77.61 -10.86
C ILE A 645 -21.31 -77.38 -12.38
N THR A 646 -21.65 -78.44 -13.12
CA THR A 646 -21.87 -78.43 -14.57
C THR A 646 -23.32 -78.79 -14.90
N ASN A 647 -23.96 -78.00 -15.77
CA ASN A 647 -25.31 -78.25 -16.27
C ASN A 647 -25.45 -77.63 -17.67
N SER A 648 -26.04 -78.36 -18.62
CA SER A 648 -26.18 -77.94 -20.03
C SER A 648 -27.10 -76.73 -20.26
N LEU A 649 -27.79 -76.25 -19.21
CA LEU A 649 -28.60 -75.02 -19.25
C LEU A 649 -27.81 -73.75 -18.86
N ILE A 650 -26.58 -73.89 -18.34
CA ILE A 650 -25.72 -72.77 -17.95
C ILE A 650 -24.77 -72.43 -19.11
N LYS A 651 -24.96 -71.26 -19.70
CA LYS A 651 -24.08 -70.65 -20.70
C LYS A 651 -23.07 -69.71 -20.03
N ALA A 652 -22.14 -69.15 -20.82
CA ALA A 652 -21.15 -68.18 -20.33
C ALA A 652 -21.75 -66.86 -19.82
N ASP A 653 -22.98 -66.55 -20.24
CA ASP A 653 -23.76 -65.34 -19.94
C ASP A 653 -24.93 -65.58 -18.96
N SER A 654 -25.12 -66.80 -18.45
CA SER A 654 -26.22 -67.15 -17.55
C SER A 654 -26.04 -66.60 -16.14
N ILE A 655 -27.04 -65.86 -15.64
CA ILE A 655 -27.13 -65.44 -14.23
C ILE A 655 -27.75 -66.58 -13.42
N CYS A 656 -27.15 -66.93 -12.27
CA CYS A 656 -27.55 -68.08 -11.46
C CYS A 656 -27.81 -67.69 -9.99
N ASP A 657 -29.06 -67.53 -9.59
CA ASP A 657 -29.44 -67.33 -8.19
C ASP A 657 -29.41 -68.65 -7.41
N ILE A 658 -28.86 -68.67 -6.20
CA ILE A 658 -28.72 -69.89 -5.38
C ILE A 658 -29.50 -69.76 -4.07
N TYR A 659 -30.39 -70.71 -3.80
CA TYR A 659 -31.19 -70.79 -2.57
C TYR A 659 -30.81 -72.04 -1.75
N PHE A 660 -30.65 -71.85 -0.44
CA PHE A 660 -30.35 -72.90 0.54
C PHE A 660 -31.58 -73.13 1.44
N ALA A 661 -31.79 -74.37 1.90
CA ALA A 661 -32.92 -74.74 2.76
C ALA A 661 -32.71 -74.29 4.22
N ASN A 662 -33.80 -73.92 4.91
CA ASN A 662 -33.77 -73.34 6.27
C ASN A 662 -33.16 -74.25 7.36
N ASP A 663 -33.26 -75.57 7.23
CA ASP A 663 -33.00 -76.51 8.32
C ASP A 663 -31.51 -76.93 8.44
N SER A 664 -30.58 -76.06 8.03
CA SER A 664 -29.15 -76.36 7.94
C SER A 664 -28.26 -75.42 8.76
N LEU A 665 -27.92 -75.89 9.97
CA LEU A 665 -26.98 -75.33 10.97
C LEU A 665 -27.46 -74.08 11.74
N ALA A 666 -27.81 -74.32 13.01
CA ALA A 666 -27.81 -73.30 14.06
C ALA A 666 -26.39 -73.09 14.64
N GLU A 667 -26.18 -71.88 15.17
CA GLU A 667 -25.08 -71.42 16.05
C GLU A 667 -23.61 -71.73 15.67
N ALA A 668 -22.86 -70.65 15.47
CA ALA A 668 -21.42 -70.55 15.22
C ALA A 668 -20.89 -71.09 13.86
N ALA A 669 -20.35 -70.14 13.07
CA ALA A 669 -19.48 -70.32 11.91
C ALA A 669 -20.05 -70.92 10.60
N LYS A 670 -20.57 -70.03 9.74
CA LYS A 670 -20.36 -70.12 8.28
C LYS A 670 -20.39 -68.73 7.65
N SER A 671 -19.24 -68.27 7.16
CA SER A 671 -19.10 -67.02 6.41
C SER A 671 -18.35 -67.27 5.10
N LYS A 672 -18.61 -66.44 4.09
CA LYS A 672 -18.00 -66.46 2.75
C LYS A 672 -18.15 -67.81 2.01
N ILE A 673 -19.30 -67.95 1.34
CA ILE A 673 -19.39 -68.70 0.08
C ILE A 673 -19.59 -67.65 -1.02
N THR A 674 -18.73 -67.65 -2.03
CA THR A 674 -18.90 -66.85 -3.26
C THR A 674 -19.02 -67.78 -4.45
N GLY A 675 -19.83 -67.38 -5.43
CA GLY A 675 -20.09 -68.12 -6.65
C GLY A 675 -19.87 -67.25 -7.88
N GLU A 676 -19.05 -67.72 -8.81
CA GLU A 676 -18.78 -67.05 -10.09
C GLU A 676 -18.95 -68.06 -11.24
N THR A 677 -19.44 -67.58 -12.39
CA THR A 677 -19.59 -68.38 -13.61
C THR A 677 -18.34 -68.24 -14.48
N PHE A 678 -17.70 -69.36 -14.80
CA PHE A 678 -16.51 -69.40 -15.65
C PHE A 678 -16.59 -70.59 -16.62
N ASP A 679 -16.42 -70.34 -17.92
CA ASP A 679 -16.40 -71.35 -19.00
C ASP A 679 -17.58 -72.35 -18.95
N GLY A 680 -18.81 -71.83 -18.79
CA GLY A 680 -20.04 -72.66 -18.74
C GLY A 680 -20.18 -73.50 -17.47
N ARG A 681 -19.48 -73.15 -16.38
CA ARG A 681 -19.53 -73.84 -15.09
C ARG A 681 -19.78 -72.87 -13.95
N LEU A 682 -20.53 -73.31 -12.95
CA LEU A 682 -20.74 -72.57 -11.70
C LEU A 682 -19.69 -73.01 -10.68
N VAL A 683 -18.85 -72.07 -10.22
CA VAL A 683 -17.73 -72.35 -9.33
C VAL A 683 -18.00 -71.75 -7.95
N LEU A 684 -18.09 -72.61 -6.92
CA LEU A 684 -18.38 -72.23 -5.54
C LEU A 684 -17.13 -72.40 -4.65
N THR A 685 -16.71 -71.36 -3.94
CA THR A 685 -15.54 -71.42 -3.04
C THR A 685 -15.93 -71.25 -1.58
N ALA A 686 -15.43 -72.10 -0.69
CA ALA A 686 -15.75 -72.08 0.75
C ALA A 686 -14.48 -72.26 1.62
N VAL A 687 -14.33 -71.40 2.65
CA VAL A 687 -13.03 -71.21 3.35
C VAL A 687 -13.01 -71.73 4.80
N ARG A 688 -14.15 -72.06 5.42
CA ARG A 688 -14.20 -72.84 6.68
C ARG A 688 -15.38 -73.82 6.73
N THR A 689 -15.11 -75.02 7.24
CA THR A 689 -15.98 -76.19 7.15
C THR A 689 -16.49 -76.65 8.53
N PRO A 690 -17.78 -76.49 8.85
CA PRO A 690 -18.43 -77.13 10.00
C PRO A 690 -18.86 -78.57 9.65
N ALA A 691 -19.08 -79.39 10.67
CA ALA A 691 -19.10 -80.85 10.59
C ALA A 691 -20.40 -81.51 10.09
N ALA A 692 -21.16 -80.84 9.20
CA ALA A 692 -22.43 -81.35 8.67
C ALA A 692 -22.57 -81.11 7.15
N GLN A 693 -23.29 -82.02 6.50
CA GLN A 693 -23.61 -82.02 5.07
C GLN A 693 -24.49 -80.80 4.71
N LEU A 694 -24.31 -80.23 3.51
CA LEU A 694 -24.97 -78.96 3.12
C LEU A 694 -25.76 -79.10 1.82
N THR A 695 -27.03 -78.68 1.89
CA THR A 695 -28.03 -78.84 0.82
C THR A 695 -28.22 -77.53 0.03
N ILE A 696 -28.06 -77.58 -1.29
CA ILE A 696 -28.51 -76.53 -2.21
C ILE A 696 -29.86 -76.97 -2.78
N ASP A 697 -30.88 -76.12 -2.63
CA ASP A 697 -32.27 -76.49 -2.89
C ASP A 697 -32.67 -76.12 -4.33
N VAL A 698 -32.55 -74.84 -4.67
CA VAL A 698 -32.89 -74.30 -6.00
C VAL A 698 -31.73 -73.46 -6.54
N ILE A 699 -31.32 -73.74 -7.79
CA ILE A 699 -30.49 -72.85 -8.60
C ILE A 699 -31.38 -72.30 -9.73
N LYS A 700 -31.61 -70.98 -9.72
CA LYS A 700 -32.46 -70.29 -10.68
C LYS A 700 -31.58 -69.72 -11.78
N VAL A 701 -31.63 -70.34 -12.97
CA VAL A 701 -30.87 -69.88 -14.13
C VAL A 701 -31.73 -68.90 -14.93
N VAL A 702 -31.27 -67.66 -15.07
CA VAL A 702 -31.86 -66.64 -15.95
C VAL A 702 -30.93 -66.41 -17.13
N ASN A 703 -31.45 -66.70 -18.32
CA ASN A 703 -30.88 -66.29 -19.59
C ASN A 703 -31.69 -65.09 -20.12
N PRO A 704 -31.06 -64.14 -20.83
CA PRO A 704 -31.78 -63.20 -21.69
C PRO A 704 -32.44 -63.90 -22.89
#